data_AF-A0A1E4TZA4-F1
#
_entry.id   AF-A0A1E4TZA4-F1
#
_cell.length_a   1.000
_cell.length_b   1.000
_cell.length_c   1.000
_cell.angle_alpha   90.00
_cell.angle_beta   90.00
_cell.angle_gamma   90.00
#
_symmetry.space_group_name_H-M   'P 1'
#
loop_
_entity.id
_entity.type
_entity.pdbx_description
1 polymer ?
#
loop_
_entity_poly.entity_id
_entity_poly.type
_entity_poly.pdbx_seq_one_letter_code
_entity_poly.pdbx_strand_id
1 'polypeptide(L)'
;MDWNRNLLILLLIAVRVYCVFNGIISDCDEVFNYWEPLNLILRNFGKQTWEYSPIYSIRSWAYLIPYSTLSYPFIHIFNNVNLFYFVRFLLCGFTTIAELKLFNTIYYKINKKLGYWFLLLQAINPGMSHASIALLPSSLAMNSEFFTLSYLIDYLLNDEDNNGFKIIFWYSIGGLLGWPFYLVMTLVFVAYYTAVNLIERKFLKILKFGIFAIFISSSILSLIVFIDSSLYQKFVIVPLNIVLYNVVNASEKSGPAIFGVEPVSYYILNLLLNFNISGILGYLGIIISPLLNIFQKSDNNLKIFNENARLLTILLQLILWSAIFFSQPHKEERFLYPIYPLINLSSSILIFKIFQIFDLVLAIVIKARIIRRIIKKLSLFVSVLIISTISLLRIISLIENYSAPLKVYSHLPQNITDVKENVNVCVGREWYHFPSSFFLPTHSRLKFIKSSFNGLLPGDFLESFSLKETISTIPPNMNNENIFEEDKVLTNMESCQFFIDIDQEVDFENGEAPIIQKSNTGELLIDKNWEKKYCGKLINADESYGIGRLIYIPERFHEIFKTKVSYFNYCLVERKEIKKFLDIFIYKAKGLKCRDRLFLSSRAHLVFDFHQRTDKLKEAELSENQKAIGTTGKGIGPAYSTKVSRSGIRVHHLVSDEPDSWKEFEIRLKRLIDTRKKDMIKPFVVDSVDFIHSALQQKKKILIEGANALMLDIDFGTYPYVTSSNTGIGGVLTGLGIPPQAIRNIYGVVKAYTTRVGEGPFATEQLNEVGEKLQDLGAEFGVTTGRKRRCGWLDLVVLKYSTFINGYTSLNITKLDVLDTFKEIKVAISYSYKGEKLSSFPEDLHKLSKVDVEYVTLPGWNEDITKIRNYEDLPENAKKYLKFIEDYLNVPIQWVGTGPGRESMLEKSIN
;
A
#
# COMPACT_ATOMS: atom_id res chain seq x y z
N MET A 1 11.64 -1.78 50.08
CA MET A 1 10.60 -1.44 49.11
C MET A 1 9.28 -1.84 49.75
N ASP A 2 8.51 -0.86 50.21
CA ASP A 2 7.14 -1.13 50.65
C ASP A 2 6.24 -0.98 49.43
N TRP A 3 5.35 -1.94 49.20
CA TRP A 3 4.47 -1.94 48.05
C TRP A 3 3.57 -0.69 48.07
N ASN A 4 3.52 0.04 46.96
CA ASN A 4 2.65 1.19 46.80
C ASN A 4 1.54 0.87 45.79
N ARG A 5 0.29 0.81 46.27
CA ARG A 5 -0.90 0.53 45.47
C ARG A 5 -1.03 1.48 44.27
N ASN A 6 -0.89 2.78 44.51
CA ASN A 6 -1.11 3.78 43.47
C ASN A 6 -0.02 3.70 42.40
N LEU A 7 1.22 3.40 42.79
CA LEU A 7 2.32 3.22 41.84
C LEU A 7 2.10 2.01 40.92
N LEU A 8 1.60 0.88 41.44
CA LEU A 8 1.30 -0.30 40.62
C LEU A 8 0.09 -0.09 39.70
N ILE A 9 -0.94 0.61 40.15
CA ILE A 9 -2.07 0.98 39.30
C ILE A 9 -1.59 1.90 38.17
N LEU A 10 -0.75 2.90 38.48
CA LEU A 10 -0.16 3.77 37.49
C LEU A 10 0.71 2.99 36.50
N LEU A 11 1.50 2.02 36.98
CA LEU A 11 2.30 1.13 36.12
C LEU A 11 1.42 0.33 35.16
N LEU A 12 0.34 -0.29 35.65
CA LEU A 12 -0.62 -1.01 34.81
C LEU A 12 -1.17 -0.10 33.72
N ILE A 13 -1.70 1.06 34.09
CA ILE A 13 -2.30 2.02 33.15
C ILE A 13 -1.25 2.49 32.13
N ALA A 14 -0.04 2.86 32.58
CA ALA A 14 1.02 3.34 31.71
C ALA A 14 1.44 2.29 30.68
N VAL A 15 1.63 1.02 31.11
CA VAL A 15 1.96 -0.07 30.18
C VAL A 15 0.82 -0.31 29.20
N ARG A 16 -0.44 -0.34 29.65
CA ARG A 16 -1.60 -0.56 28.77
C ARG A 16 -1.75 0.53 27.73
N VAL A 17 -1.68 1.81 28.14
CA VAL A 17 -1.72 2.95 27.22
C VAL A 17 -0.53 2.95 26.26
N TYR A 18 0.67 2.57 26.72
CA TYR A 18 1.81 2.41 25.82
C TYR A 18 1.55 1.34 24.74
N CYS A 19 0.89 0.24 25.10
CA CYS A 19 0.53 -0.82 24.17
C CYS A 19 -0.56 -0.39 23.18
N VAL A 20 -1.48 0.51 23.52
CA VAL A 20 -2.49 1.03 22.56
C VAL A 20 -1.85 1.55 21.27
N PHE A 21 -0.77 2.32 21.40
CA PHE A 21 -0.10 2.95 20.25
C PHE A 21 0.96 2.08 19.59
N ASN A 22 1.65 1.23 20.37
CA ASN A 22 2.84 0.50 19.91
C ASN A 22 2.64 -1.01 19.79
N GLY A 23 1.61 -1.55 20.42
CA GLY A 23 1.32 -2.98 20.42
C GLY A 23 0.93 -3.47 19.04
N ILE A 24 1.36 -4.68 18.71
CA ILE A 24 1.12 -5.31 17.41
C ILE A 24 -0.32 -5.83 17.28
N ILE A 25 -0.73 -6.11 16.04
CA ILE A 25 -1.84 -7.01 15.76
C ILE A 25 -1.19 -8.37 15.48
N SER A 26 -1.41 -9.34 16.36
CA SER A 26 -0.71 -10.62 16.30
C SER A 26 -1.32 -11.63 15.33
N ASP A 27 -2.51 -11.34 14.80
CA ASP A 27 -3.32 -12.29 14.06
C ASP A 27 -4.08 -11.60 12.92
N CYS A 28 -3.96 -12.14 11.71
CA CYS A 28 -4.65 -11.61 10.54
C CYS A 28 -6.17 -11.81 10.62
N ASP A 29 -6.65 -12.82 11.36
CA ASP A 29 -8.07 -13.00 11.58
C ASP A 29 -8.64 -11.89 12.46
N GLU A 30 -7.86 -11.29 13.37
CA GLU A 30 -8.29 -10.09 14.10
C GLU A 30 -8.64 -8.97 13.11
N VAL A 31 -7.80 -8.81 12.09
CA VAL A 31 -7.96 -7.78 11.06
C VAL A 31 -9.20 -8.07 10.22
N PHE A 32 -9.21 -9.20 9.51
CA PHE A 32 -10.21 -9.46 8.48
C PHE A 32 -11.59 -9.85 9.04
N ASN A 33 -11.67 -10.37 10.27
CA ASN A 33 -12.95 -10.70 10.90
C ASN A 33 -13.46 -9.64 11.86
N TYR A 34 -12.67 -8.68 12.34
CA TYR A 34 -13.19 -7.71 13.31
C TYR A 34 -12.88 -6.27 12.93
N TRP A 35 -11.64 -5.94 12.58
CA TRP A 35 -11.31 -4.59 12.15
C TRP A 35 -11.94 -4.22 10.80
N GLU A 36 -11.96 -5.12 9.82
CA GLU A 36 -12.53 -4.87 8.50
C GLU A 36 -14.07 -4.73 8.52
N PRO A 37 -14.84 -5.62 9.19
CA PRO A 37 -16.27 -5.41 9.36
C PRO A 37 -16.61 -4.19 10.24
N LEU A 38 -15.77 -3.83 11.22
CA LEU A 38 -15.94 -2.57 11.96
C LEU A 38 -15.70 -1.35 11.06
N ASN A 39 -14.69 -1.41 10.18
CA ASN A 39 -14.45 -0.38 9.17
C ASN A 39 -15.63 -0.27 8.20
N LEU A 40 -16.27 -1.37 7.82
CA LEU A 40 -17.50 -1.36 7.04
C LEU A 40 -18.61 -0.57 7.75
N ILE A 41 -18.88 -0.85 9.03
CA ILE A 41 -19.93 -0.16 9.79
C ILE A 41 -19.67 1.35 9.89
N LEU A 42 -18.42 1.75 10.08
CA LEU A 42 -18.07 3.17 10.32
C LEU A 42 -17.79 3.95 9.03
N ARG A 43 -17.34 3.28 7.96
CA ARG A 43 -16.80 3.92 6.74
C ARG A 43 -17.35 3.37 5.43
N ASN A 44 -18.29 2.42 5.46
CA ASN A 44 -18.99 1.84 4.30
C ASN A 44 -18.12 1.08 3.29
N PHE A 45 -16.92 0.65 3.65
CA PHE A 45 -16.13 -0.29 2.85
C PHE A 45 -15.25 -1.16 3.76
N GLY A 46 -14.78 -2.29 3.25
CA GLY A 46 -13.88 -3.18 3.99
C GLY A 46 -13.76 -4.55 3.32
N LYS A 47 -12.93 -5.41 3.88
CA LYS A 47 -12.78 -6.79 3.42
C LYS A 47 -13.75 -7.75 4.13
N GLN A 48 -14.24 -8.74 3.38
CA GLN A 48 -15.18 -9.75 3.84
C GLN A 48 -14.54 -11.15 3.79
N THR A 49 -14.54 -11.86 4.90
CA THR A 49 -14.22 -13.28 4.96
C THR A 49 -15.47 -14.14 4.75
N TRP A 50 -15.29 -15.42 4.43
CA TRP A 50 -16.39 -16.39 4.35
C TRP A 50 -17.13 -16.55 5.67
N GLU A 51 -16.49 -16.24 6.79
CA GLU A 51 -17.06 -16.33 8.11
C GLU A 51 -18.21 -15.32 8.34
N TYR A 52 -18.13 -14.17 7.66
CA TYR A 52 -19.16 -13.12 7.62
C TYR A 52 -20.13 -13.25 6.44
N SER A 53 -19.99 -14.28 5.60
CA SER A 53 -20.95 -14.50 4.52
C SER A 53 -22.31 -14.90 5.09
N PRO A 54 -23.43 -14.43 4.52
CA PRO A 54 -24.77 -14.94 4.81
C PRO A 54 -24.95 -16.43 4.53
N ILE A 55 -24.00 -17.13 3.90
CA ILE A 55 -24.09 -18.59 3.79
C ILE A 55 -23.74 -19.23 5.14
N TYR A 56 -22.55 -18.92 5.67
CA TYR A 56 -21.97 -19.58 6.84
C TYR A 56 -22.38 -18.91 8.16
N SER A 57 -22.34 -17.57 8.21
CA SER A 57 -22.75 -16.76 9.36
C SER A 57 -22.18 -17.28 10.69
N ILE A 58 -20.86 -17.46 10.75
CA ILE A 58 -20.13 -17.92 11.95
C ILE A 58 -19.44 -16.78 12.69
N ARG A 59 -19.75 -15.53 12.33
CA ARG A 59 -19.31 -14.32 13.03
C ARG A 59 -20.50 -13.42 13.34
N SER A 60 -20.49 -12.89 14.56
CA SER A 60 -21.61 -12.11 15.10
C SER A 60 -21.37 -10.63 14.80
N TRP A 61 -22.36 -9.99 14.20
CA TRP A 61 -22.40 -8.54 14.07
C TRP A 61 -22.74 -7.88 15.40
N ALA A 62 -23.52 -8.56 16.25
CA ALA A 62 -23.83 -8.08 17.60
C ALA A 62 -22.55 -7.83 18.43
N TYR A 63 -21.49 -8.61 18.23
CA TYR A 63 -20.18 -8.40 18.87
C TYR A 63 -19.58 -7.02 18.55
N LEU A 64 -19.81 -6.50 17.34
CA LEU A 64 -19.21 -5.23 16.89
C LEU A 64 -20.00 -3.99 17.33
N ILE A 65 -21.27 -4.14 17.72
CA ILE A 65 -22.17 -3.02 18.05
C ILE A 65 -21.65 -2.14 19.19
N PRO A 66 -21.14 -2.67 20.32
CA PRO A 66 -20.62 -1.82 21.38
C PRO A 66 -19.49 -0.92 20.89
N TYR A 67 -18.59 -1.46 20.08
CA TYR A 67 -17.43 -0.72 19.56
C TYR A 67 -17.83 0.29 18.51
N SER A 68 -18.72 -0.06 17.58
CA SER A 68 -19.21 0.86 16.56
C SER A 68 -20.04 1.99 17.18
N THR A 69 -20.89 1.69 18.15
CA THR A 69 -21.75 2.68 18.82
C THR A 69 -20.92 3.72 19.58
N LEU A 70 -19.87 3.28 20.27
CA LEU A 70 -18.99 4.18 21.04
C LEU A 70 -18.05 5.01 20.14
N SER A 71 -17.71 4.51 18.96
CA SER A 71 -16.79 5.17 18.02
C SER A 71 -17.50 6.04 16.97
N TYR A 72 -18.77 5.76 16.65
CA TYR A 72 -19.54 6.47 15.62
C TYR A 72 -19.55 8.01 15.76
N PRO A 73 -19.75 8.59 16.97
CA PRO A 73 -19.74 10.05 17.13
C PRO A 73 -18.41 10.72 16.77
N PHE A 74 -17.31 9.96 16.72
CA PHE A 74 -15.96 10.48 16.49
C PHE A 74 -15.49 10.35 15.04
N ILE A 75 -16.28 9.75 14.14
CA ILE A 75 -15.91 9.58 12.71
C ILE A 75 -15.59 10.92 12.04
N HIS A 76 -16.33 11.99 12.39
CA HIS A 76 -16.10 13.33 11.83
C HIS A 76 -15.05 14.16 12.57
N ILE A 77 -14.59 13.70 13.73
CA ILE A 77 -13.65 14.41 14.60
C ILE A 77 -12.22 13.88 14.40
N PHE A 78 -12.08 12.57 14.36
CA PHE A 78 -10.80 11.90 14.22
C PHE A 78 -10.52 11.54 12.76
N ASN A 79 -9.25 11.61 12.36
CA ASN A 79 -8.82 10.96 11.12
C ASN A 79 -8.92 9.42 11.27
N ASN A 80 -8.88 8.70 10.16
CA ASN A 80 -9.15 7.26 10.14
C ASN A 80 -8.19 6.46 11.05
N VAL A 81 -6.90 6.83 11.06
CA VAL A 81 -5.88 6.18 11.90
C VAL A 81 -6.10 6.47 13.39
N ASN A 82 -6.47 7.70 13.75
CA ASN A 82 -6.78 8.07 15.13
C ASN A 82 -8.06 7.37 15.62
N LEU A 83 -9.03 7.12 14.73
CA LEU A 83 -10.23 6.35 15.05
C LEU A 83 -9.89 4.89 15.39
N PHE A 84 -8.95 4.28 14.67
CA PHE A 84 -8.40 2.95 15.00
C PHE A 84 -7.78 2.93 16.42
N TYR A 85 -6.91 3.90 16.73
CA TYR A 85 -6.30 3.99 18.06
C TYR A 85 -7.32 4.33 19.16
N PHE A 86 -8.39 5.06 18.84
CA PHE A 86 -9.48 5.31 19.78
C PHE A 86 -10.22 4.03 20.15
N VAL A 87 -10.51 3.14 19.18
CA VAL A 87 -11.11 1.82 19.49
C VAL A 87 -10.19 0.98 20.36
N ARG A 88 -8.87 0.96 20.08
CA ARG A 88 -7.89 0.29 20.96
C ARG A 88 -7.85 0.89 22.36
N PHE A 89 -8.04 2.20 22.49
CA PHE A 89 -8.13 2.87 23.78
C PHE A 89 -9.40 2.45 24.55
N LEU A 90 -10.54 2.27 23.89
CA LEU A 90 -11.76 1.73 24.51
C LEU A 90 -11.55 0.29 24.99
N LEU A 91 -10.93 -0.57 24.18
CA LEU A 91 -10.57 -1.95 24.56
C LEU A 91 -9.65 -1.97 25.79
N CYS A 92 -8.57 -1.18 25.73
CA CYS A 92 -7.63 -0.98 26.83
C CYS A 92 -8.35 -0.54 28.12
N GLY A 93 -9.26 0.43 28.02
CA GLY A 93 -10.04 0.95 29.15
C GLY A 93 -10.92 -0.13 29.76
N PHE A 94 -11.65 -0.89 28.94
CA PHE A 94 -12.50 -1.98 29.42
C PHE A 94 -11.69 -3.09 30.10
N THR A 95 -10.57 -3.51 29.51
CA THR A 95 -9.68 -4.50 30.13
C THR A 95 -9.09 -3.99 31.44
N THR A 96 -8.62 -2.74 31.49
CA THR A 96 -8.07 -2.16 32.72
C THR A 96 -9.11 -2.13 33.85
N ILE A 97 -10.37 -1.84 33.53
CA ILE A 97 -11.47 -1.88 34.51
C ILE A 97 -11.68 -3.31 35.04
N ALA A 98 -11.66 -4.31 34.15
CA ALA A 98 -11.83 -5.72 34.50
C ALA A 98 -10.66 -6.21 35.39
N GLU A 99 -9.41 -5.90 35.02
CA GLU A 99 -8.19 -6.20 35.78
C GLU A 99 -8.25 -5.59 37.19
N LEU A 100 -8.62 -4.30 37.29
CA LEU A 100 -8.73 -3.60 38.57
C LEU A 100 -9.87 -4.11 39.43
N LYS A 101 -10.96 -4.60 38.83
CA LYS A 101 -12.07 -5.22 39.56
C LYS A 101 -11.60 -6.48 40.28
N LEU A 102 -10.91 -7.40 39.58
CA LEU A 102 -10.36 -8.60 40.21
C LEU A 102 -9.27 -8.26 41.23
N PHE A 103 -8.35 -7.33 40.90
CA PHE A 103 -7.32 -6.88 41.83
C PHE A 103 -7.91 -6.35 43.14
N ASN A 104 -8.91 -5.46 43.08
CA ASN A 104 -9.52 -4.88 44.27
C ASN A 104 -10.18 -5.98 45.13
N THR A 105 -10.83 -6.95 44.53
CA THR A 105 -11.42 -8.11 45.25
C THR A 105 -10.34 -8.90 45.98
N ILE A 106 -9.25 -9.26 45.31
CA ILE A 106 -8.11 -9.97 45.93
C ILE A 106 -7.49 -9.13 47.05
N TYR A 107 -7.26 -7.84 46.80
CA TYR A 107 -6.59 -6.93 47.72
C TYR A 107 -7.38 -6.68 48.99
N TYR A 108 -8.69 -6.42 48.88
CA TYR A 108 -9.54 -6.06 50.02
C TYR A 108 -10.12 -7.28 50.75
N LYS A 109 -10.40 -8.39 50.04
CA LYS A 109 -11.12 -9.53 50.63
C LYS A 109 -10.25 -10.77 50.89
N ILE A 110 -9.14 -10.93 50.18
CA ILE A 110 -8.23 -12.07 50.40
C ILE A 110 -6.97 -11.62 51.13
N ASN A 111 -6.05 -10.94 50.44
CA ASN A 111 -4.79 -10.51 51.01
C ASN A 111 -4.14 -9.38 50.19
N LYS A 112 -3.71 -8.30 50.86
CA LYS A 112 -3.07 -7.15 50.21
C LYS A 112 -1.80 -7.51 49.44
N LYS A 113 -0.93 -8.37 50.00
CA LYS A 113 0.34 -8.77 49.35
C LYS A 113 0.10 -9.65 48.13
N LEU A 114 -0.90 -10.53 48.18
CA LEU A 114 -1.32 -11.31 47.03
C LEU A 114 -1.83 -10.40 45.91
N GLY A 115 -2.66 -9.41 46.26
CA GLY A 115 -3.14 -8.41 45.30
C GLY A 115 -2.00 -7.66 44.62
N TYR A 116 -0.94 -7.28 45.35
CA TYR A 116 0.22 -6.62 44.76
C TYR A 116 0.99 -7.48 43.76
N TRP A 117 1.20 -8.77 44.06
CA TRP A 117 1.79 -9.69 43.11
C TRP A 117 0.93 -9.84 41.86
N PHE A 118 -0.37 -10.03 42.05
CA PHE A 118 -1.32 -10.13 40.94
C PHE A 118 -1.28 -8.90 40.04
N LEU A 119 -1.36 -7.70 40.59
CA LEU A 119 -1.33 -6.46 39.81
C LEU A 119 0.00 -6.23 39.11
N LEU A 120 1.13 -6.58 39.75
CA LEU A 120 2.44 -6.51 39.13
C LEU A 120 2.53 -7.45 37.92
N LEU A 121 2.20 -8.74 38.09
CA LEU A 121 2.23 -9.72 37.01
C LEU A 121 1.28 -9.32 35.87
N GLN A 122 0.11 -8.80 36.21
CA GLN A 122 -0.84 -8.29 35.25
C GLN A 122 -0.21 -7.19 34.40
N ALA A 123 0.45 -6.19 35.03
CA ALA A 123 1.05 -5.08 34.32
C ALA A 123 2.19 -5.50 33.38
N ILE A 124 3.06 -6.44 33.79
CA ILE A 124 4.31 -6.72 33.07
C ILE A 124 4.23 -7.90 32.09
N ASN A 125 3.23 -8.79 32.18
CA ASN A 125 3.23 -10.01 31.37
C ASN A 125 2.99 -9.71 29.87
N PRO A 126 3.87 -10.18 28.97
CA PRO A 126 3.75 -9.94 27.53
C PRO A 126 2.40 -10.37 26.95
N GLY A 127 1.87 -11.53 27.34
CA GLY A 127 0.55 -12.00 26.93
C GLY A 127 -0.56 -10.96 27.10
N MET A 128 -0.54 -10.25 28.23
CA MET A 128 -1.53 -9.22 28.51
C MET A 128 -1.28 -7.92 27.73
N SER A 129 -0.06 -7.67 27.26
CA SER A 129 0.29 -6.45 26.52
C SER A 129 -0.45 -6.35 25.19
N HIS A 130 -0.58 -7.45 24.44
CA HIS A 130 -1.35 -7.50 23.19
C HIS A 130 -2.81 -7.96 23.42
N ALA A 131 -3.09 -8.89 24.34
CA ALA A 131 -4.48 -9.33 24.59
C ALA A 131 -5.40 -8.21 25.10
N SER A 132 -4.87 -7.24 25.85
CA SER A 132 -5.66 -6.13 26.42
C SER A 132 -6.16 -5.09 25.42
N ILE A 133 -5.64 -5.12 24.19
CA ILE A 133 -5.95 -4.16 23.13
C ILE A 133 -6.42 -4.83 21.84
N ALA A 134 -6.58 -6.16 21.86
CA ALA A 134 -6.99 -6.96 20.73
C ALA A 134 -8.52 -6.95 20.60
N LEU A 135 -9.01 -6.66 19.39
CA LEU A 135 -10.43 -6.69 19.04
C LEU A 135 -10.84 -8.14 18.71
N LEU A 136 -10.82 -9.00 19.73
CA LEU A 136 -11.14 -10.42 19.59
C LEU A 136 -12.23 -10.87 20.56
N PRO A 137 -13.09 -11.83 20.18
CA PRO A 137 -14.04 -12.44 21.11
C PRO A 137 -13.37 -13.14 22.28
N SER A 138 -12.16 -13.69 22.08
CA SER A 138 -11.35 -14.28 23.15
C SER A 138 -10.87 -13.22 24.16
N SER A 139 -10.59 -11.98 23.74
CA SER A 139 -10.32 -10.85 24.63
C SER A 139 -11.55 -10.47 25.44
N LEU A 140 -12.75 -10.49 24.84
CA LEU A 140 -14.00 -10.30 25.58
C LEU A 140 -14.22 -11.42 26.60
N ALA A 141 -13.99 -12.68 26.24
CA ALA A 141 -14.06 -13.82 27.16
C ALA A 141 -13.04 -13.68 28.32
N MET A 142 -11.81 -13.24 28.05
CA MET A 142 -10.82 -12.90 29.07
C MET A 142 -11.29 -11.80 30.02
N ASN A 143 -11.87 -10.72 29.47
CA ASN A 143 -12.41 -9.62 30.28
C ASN A 143 -13.58 -10.10 31.15
N SER A 144 -14.48 -10.91 30.59
CA SER A 144 -15.53 -11.58 31.34
C SER A 144 -14.97 -12.47 32.45
N GLU A 145 -13.88 -13.19 32.20
CA GLU A 145 -13.22 -14.03 33.22
C GLU A 145 -12.70 -13.23 34.42
N PHE A 146 -12.13 -12.02 34.21
CA PHE A 146 -11.77 -11.16 35.35
C PHE A 146 -12.98 -10.81 36.23
N PHE A 147 -14.13 -10.49 35.61
CA PHE A 147 -15.36 -10.23 36.35
C PHE A 147 -15.90 -11.48 37.03
N THR A 148 -15.95 -12.60 36.31
CA THR A 148 -16.35 -13.93 36.81
C THR A 148 -15.54 -14.30 38.04
N LEU A 149 -14.21 -14.24 37.99
CA LEU A 149 -13.33 -14.55 39.11
C LEU A 149 -13.55 -13.63 40.30
N SER A 150 -13.79 -12.34 40.05
CA SER A 150 -14.10 -11.41 41.13
C SER A 150 -15.38 -11.80 41.86
N TYR A 151 -16.45 -12.12 41.12
CA TYR A 151 -17.72 -12.53 41.74
C TYR A 151 -17.67 -13.94 42.31
N LEU A 152 -16.88 -14.84 41.73
CA LEU A 152 -16.65 -16.18 42.24
C LEU A 152 -15.93 -16.15 43.59
N ILE A 153 -14.86 -15.35 43.72
CA ILE A 153 -14.19 -15.15 45.00
C ILE A 153 -15.16 -14.61 46.05
N ASP A 154 -15.97 -13.60 45.69
CA ASP A 154 -16.98 -13.03 46.58
C ASP A 154 -18.04 -14.06 47.01
N TYR A 155 -18.50 -14.88 46.07
CA TYR A 155 -19.43 -15.96 46.32
C TYR A 155 -18.83 -17.02 47.27
N LEU A 156 -17.60 -17.47 47.02
CA LEU A 156 -16.92 -18.47 47.85
C LEU A 156 -16.64 -17.98 49.28
N LEU A 157 -16.55 -16.66 49.50
CA LEU A 157 -16.33 -16.07 50.83
C LEU A 157 -17.63 -15.83 51.59
N ASN A 158 -18.69 -15.35 50.93
CA ASN A 158 -19.89 -14.84 51.59
C ASN A 158 -21.20 -15.59 51.26
N ASP A 159 -21.21 -16.55 50.33
CA ASP A 159 -22.39 -17.32 49.83
C ASP A 159 -23.61 -16.44 49.45
N GLU A 160 -23.37 -15.32 48.76
CA GLU A 160 -24.43 -14.45 48.27
C GLU A 160 -24.91 -14.86 46.87
N ASP A 161 -26.17 -15.27 46.75
CA ASP A 161 -26.78 -15.73 45.49
C ASP A 161 -26.73 -14.71 44.35
N ASN A 162 -26.77 -13.41 44.68
CA ASN A 162 -26.63 -12.32 43.70
C ASN A 162 -25.30 -12.39 42.94
N ASN A 163 -24.22 -12.83 43.60
CA ASN A 163 -22.93 -13.01 42.93
C ASN A 163 -22.94 -14.25 42.03
N GLY A 164 -23.67 -15.31 42.40
CA GLY A 164 -23.94 -16.45 41.53
C GLY A 164 -24.58 -16.05 40.19
N PHE A 165 -25.56 -15.14 40.24
CA PHE A 165 -26.21 -14.62 39.04
C PHE A 165 -25.29 -13.76 38.16
N LYS A 166 -24.44 -12.92 38.78
CA LYS A 166 -23.44 -12.13 38.04
C LYS A 166 -22.39 -13.02 37.38
N ILE A 167 -22.00 -14.13 38.00
CA ILE A 167 -21.11 -15.13 37.43
C ILE A 167 -21.73 -15.69 36.14
N ILE A 168 -22.99 -16.12 36.19
CA ILE A 168 -23.69 -16.60 34.98
C ILE A 168 -23.78 -15.52 33.92
N PHE A 169 -24.14 -14.28 34.29
CA PHE A 169 -24.19 -13.17 33.35
C PHE A 169 -22.87 -12.98 32.58
N TRP A 170 -21.72 -12.96 33.26
CA TRP A 170 -20.42 -12.78 32.60
C TRP A 170 -19.98 -14.00 31.80
N TYR A 171 -20.30 -15.22 32.25
CA TYR A 171 -20.15 -16.41 31.40
C TYR A 171 -20.99 -16.33 30.14
N SER A 172 -22.25 -15.91 30.23
CA SER A 172 -23.14 -15.74 29.08
C SER A 172 -22.65 -14.63 28.15
N ILE A 173 -22.17 -13.48 28.64
CA ILE A 173 -21.61 -12.42 27.79
C ILE A 173 -20.32 -12.91 27.11
N GLY A 174 -19.35 -13.44 27.87
CA GLY A 174 -18.08 -13.91 27.32
C GLY A 174 -18.24 -15.09 26.36
N GLY A 175 -19.23 -15.95 26.59
CA GLY A 175 -19.49 -17.15 25.80
C GLY A 175 -20.40 -16.92 24.60
N LEU A 176 -21.56 -16.29 24.80
CA LEU A 176 -22.57 -16.13 23.75
C LEU A 176 -22.26 -14.93 22.84
N LEU A 177 -21.84 -13.79 23.39
CA LEU A 177 -21.45 -12.62 22.57
C LEU A 177 -19.99 -12.70 22.11
N GLY A 178 -19.14 -13.25 22.97
CA GLY A 178 -17.72 -13.49 22.68
C GLY A 178 -17.51 -14.85 22.00
N TRP A 179 -16.90 -15.77 22.73
CA TRP A 179 -16.42 -17.04 22.20
C TRP A 179 -17.08 -18.24 22.91
N PRO A 180 -17.94 -19.03 22.20
CA PRO A 180 -18.80 -20.04 22.81
C PRO A 180 -18.13 -21.08 23.70
N PHE A 181 -16.88 -21.45 23.39
CA PHE A 181 -16.14 -22.44 24.16
C PHE A 181 -15.84 -21.99 25.60
N TYR A 182 -15.82 -20.68 25.87
CA TYR A 182 -15.67 -20.15 27.23
C TYR A 182 -16.76 -20.65 28.18
N LEU A 183 -17.95 -21.01 27.67
CA LEU A 183 -19.05 -21.54 28.49
C LEU A 183 -18.69 -22.84 29.21
N VAL A 184 -17.70 -23.60 28.75
CA VAL A 184 -17.20 -24.80 29.43
C VAL A 184 -16.70 -24.49 30.85
N MET A 185 -16.14 -23.29 31.08
CA MET A 185 -15.70 -22.87 32.43
C MET A 185 -16.84 -22.79 33.43
N THR A 186 -18.04 -22.46 32.96
CA THR A 186 -19.26 -22.43 33.77
C THR A 186 -19.53 -23.76 34.47
N LEU A 187 -19.11 -24.89 33.87
CA LEU A 187 -19.32 -26.23 34.43
C LEU A 187 -18.66 -26.39 35.80
N VAL A 188 -17.49 -25.78 36.02
CA VAL A 188 -16.78 -25.87 37.31
C VAL A 188 -17.59 -25.18 38.40
N PHE A 189 -18.10 -23.98 38.12
CA PHE A 189 -18.92 -23.23 39.07
C PHE A 189 -20.26 -23.91 39.31
N VAL A 190 -20.96 -24.36 38.26
CA VAL A 190 -22.27 -25.02 38.39
C VAL A 190 -22.14 -26.34 39.14
N ALA A 191 -21.09 -27.13 38.87
CA ALA A 191 -20.83 -28.37 39.60
C ALA A 191 -20.57 -28.09 41.09
N TYR A 192 -19.74 -27.08 41.40
CA TYR A 192 -19.51 -26.66 42.79
C TYR A 192 -20.79 -26.18 43.49
N TYR A 193 -21.51 -25.25 42.86
CA TYR A 193 -22.76 -24.70 43.38
C TYR A 193 -23.80 -25.79 43.64
N THR A 194 -23.97 -26.72 42.68
CA THR A 194 -24.90 -27.83 42.81
C THR A 194 -24.47 -28.78 43.92
N ALA A 195 -23.19 -29.16 43.97
CA ALA A 195 -22.68 -30.08 44.99
C ALA A 195 -22.86 -29.52 46.41
N VAL A 196 -22.48 -28.26 46.65
CA VAL A 196 -22.62 -27.60 47.96
C VAL A 196 -24.10 -27.54 48.38
N ASN A 197 -24.99 -27.07 47.49
CA ASN A 197 -26.40 -26.94 47.82
C ASN A 197 -27.13 -28.30 47.93
N LEU A 198 -26.64 -29.35 47.26
CA LEU A 198 -27.17 -30.71 47.39
C LEU A 198 -26.78 -31.32 48.75
N ILE A 199 -25.52 -31.13 49.19
CA ILE A 199 -25.04 -31.52 50.52
C ILE A 199 -25.85 -30.80 51.62
N GLU A 200 -26.15 -29.52 51.42
CA GLU A 200 -26.99 -28.73 52.33
C GLU A 200 -28.49 -28.98 52.17
N ARG A 201 -28.92 -29.88 51.27
CA ARG A 201 -30.32 -30.24 50.98
C ARG A 201 -31.19 -29.06 50.53
N LYS A 202 -30.60 -28.02 49.92
CA LYS A 202 -31.27 -26.80 49.43
C LYS A 202 -31.76 -26.96 47.97
N PHE A 203 -32.61 -27.95 47.69
CA PHE A 203 -33.07 -28.25 46.32
C PHE A 203 -33.79 -27.08 45.63
N LEU A 204 -34.64 -26.34 46.35
CA LEU A 204 -35.34 -25.16 45.81
C LEU A 204 -34.36 -24.07 45.36
N LYS A 205 -33.21 -23.94 46.03
CA LYS A 205 -32.18 -22.95 45.69
C LYS A 205 -31.47 -23.33 44.39
N ILE A 206 -31.24 -24.62 44.16
CA ILE A 206 -30.71 -25.15 42.88
C ILE A 206 -31.71 -24.90 41.75
N LEU A 207 -32.99 -25.21 41.95
CA LEU A 207 -34.02 -25.01 40.93
C LEU A 207 -34.20 -23.53 40.56
N LYS A 208 -34.31 -22.64 41.56
CA LYS A 208 -34.40 -21.19 41.32
C LYS A 208 -33.19 -20.65 40.58
N PHE A 209 -32.00 -21.09 40.97
CA PHE A 209 -30.77 -20.70 40.30
C PHE A 209 -30.74 -21.17 38.85
N GLY A 210 -31.12 -22.42 38.59
CA GLY A 210 -31.21 -22.97 37.23
C GLY A 210 -32.18 -22.19 36.33
N ILE A 211 -33.39 -21.90 36.82
CA ILE A 211 -34.39 -21.11 36.08
C ILE A 211 -33.84 -19.72 35.75
N PHE A 212 -33.22 -19.05 36.72
CA PHE A 212 -32.68 -17.71 36.51
C PHE A 212 -31.45 -17.70 35.59
N ALA A 213 -30.58 -18.71 35.70
CA ALA A 213 -29.43 -18.88 34.82
C ALA A 213 -29.85 -19.10 33.36
N ILE A 214 -30.90 -19.90 33.14
CA ILE A 214 -31.53 -20.09 31.83
C ILE A 214 -32.11 -18.77 31.34
N PHE A 215 -32.85 -18.04 32.18
CA PHE A 215 -33.45 -16.76 31.81
C PHE A 215 -32.42 -15.70 31.40
N ILE A 216 -31.32 -15.54 32.15
CA ILE A 216 -30.24 -14.61 31.77
C ILE A 216 -29.64 -15.01 30.42
N SER A 217 -29.25 -16.28 30.29
CA SER A 217 -28.56 -16.78 29.10
C SER A 217 -29.46 -16.71 27.86
N SER A 218 -30.75 -17.05 28.00
CA SER A 218 -31.72 -16.98 26.91
C SER A 218 -32.02 -15.54 26.53
N SER A 219 -32.12 -14.60 27.48
CA SER A 219 -32.33 -13.18 27.18
C SER A 219 -31.17 -12.59 26.37
N ILE A 220 -29.92 -12.90 26.76
CA ILE A 220 -28.73 -12.47 26.02
C ILE A 220 -28.71 -13.12 24.63
N LEU A 221 -28.97 -14.43 24.55
CA LEU A 221 -29.01 -15.15 23.28
C LEU A 221 -30.09 -14.59 22.34
N SER A 222 -31.29 -14.31 22.85
CA SER A 222 -32.39 -13.75 22.07
C SER A 222 -32.03 -12.38 21.49
N LEU A 223 -31.33 -11.53 22.25
CA LEU A 223 -30.86 -10.24 21.74
C LEU A 223 -29.81 -10.41 20.63
N ILE A 224 -28.84 -11.31 20.82
CA ILE A 224 -27.81 -11.61 19.81
C ILE A 224 -28.45 -12.15 18.53
N VAL A 225 -29.34 -13.14 18.66
CA VAL A 225 -30.09 -13.74 17.57
C VAL A 225 -30.93 -12.69 16.83
N PHE A 226 -31.60 -11.80 17.56
CA PHE A 226 -32.38 -10.73 16.95
C PHE A 226 -31.51 -9.79 16.10
N ILE A 227 -30.39 -9.33 16.65
CA ILE A 227 -29.46 -8.42 15.96
C ILE A 227 -28.86 -9.10 14.73
N ASP A 228 -28.24 -10.27 14.92
CA ASP A 228 -27.56 -10.98 13.85
C ASP A 228 -28.54 -11.38 12.75
N SER A 229 -29.72 -11.89 13.11
CA SER A 229 -30.74 -12.27 12.12
C SER A 229 -31.29 -11.05 11.35
N SER A 230 -31.37 -9.88 11.99
CA SER A 230 -31.80 -8.66 11.33
C SER A 230 -30.77 -8.16 10.32
N LEU A 231 -29.47 -8.27 10.63
CA LEU A 231 -28.39 -7.82 9.76
C LEU A 231 -28.11 -8.82 8.63
N TYR A 232 -28.11 -10.13 8.91
CA TYR A 232 -27.98 -11.16 7.89
C TYR A 232 -29.24 -11.34 7.02
N GLN A 233 -30.38 -10.78 7.44
CA GLN A 233 -31.70 -10.96 6.82
C GLN A 233 -32.16 -12.43 6.75
N LYS A 234 -31.66 -13.27 7.65
CA LYS A 234 -32.08 -14.67 7.82
C LYS A 234 -31.97 -15.07 9.29
N PHE A 235 -32.78 -16.02 9.74
CA PHE A 235 -32.68 -16.53 11.11
C PHE A 235 -31.33 -17.22 11.32
N VAL A 236 -30.54 -16.72 12.29
CA VAL A 236 -29.23 -17.29 12.64
C VAL A 236 -29.01 -17.31 14.14
N ILE A 237 -28.36 -18.39 14.59
CA ILE A 237 -27.83 -18.52 15.94
C ILE A 237 -26.32 -18.65 15.83
N VAL A 238 -25.63 -17.52 15.70
CA VAL A 238 -24.18 -17.48 15.43
C VAL A 238 -23.36 -18.29 16.45
N PRO A 239 -23.61 -18.21 17.78
CA PRO A 239 -22.85 -19.02 18.75
C PRO A 239 -22.97 -20.52 18.51
N LEU A 240 -24.14 -20.98 18.06
CA LEU A 240 -24.35 -22.38 17.69
C LEU A 240 -23.61 -22.73 16.40
N ASN A 241 -23.68 -21.87 15.38
CA ASN A 241 -22.96 -22.07 14.11
C ASN A 241 -21.45 -22.20 14.32
N ILE A 242 -20.85 -21.40 15.22
CA ILE A 242 -19.43 -21.50 15.59
C ILE A 242 -19.12 -22.90 16.15
N VAL A 243 -19.94 -23.41 17.07
CA VAL A 243 -19.74 -24.74 17.67
C VAL A 243 -19.93 -25.84 16.64
N LEU A 244 -20.99 -25.76 15.83
CA LEU A 244 -21.27 -26.74 14.78
C LEU A 244 -20.12 -26.81 13.78
N TYR A 245 -19.58 -25.67 13.35
CA TYR A 245 -18.47 -25.62 12.40
C TYR A 245 -17.17 -26.21 12.99
N ASN A 246 -16.80 -25.82 14.21
CA ASN A 246 -15.51 -26.18 14.79
C ASN A 246 -15.47 -27.58 15.44
N VAL A 247 -16.62 -28.13 15.84
CA VAL A 247 -16.69 -29.38 16.60
C VAL A 247 -17.44 -30.48 15.86
N VAL A 248 -18.64 -30.18 15.36
CA VAL A 248 -19.56 -31.22 14.86
C VAL A 248 -19.30 -31.53 13.38
N ASN A 249 -19.13 -30.48 12.57
CA ASN A 249 -18.94 -30.56 11.13
C ASN A 249 -17.46 -30.41 10.72
N ALA A 250 -16.55 -30.46 11.70
CA ALA A 250 -15.13 -30.35 11.45
C ALA A 250 -14.60 -31.59 10.69
N SER A 251 -13.81 -31.32 9.67
CA SER A 251 -13.15 -32.28 8.79
C SER A 251 -11.78 -31.73 8.36
N GLU A 252 -10.95 -32.54 7.70
CA GLU A 252 -9.69 -32.05 7.13
C GLU A 252 -9.89 -30.98 6.04
N LYS A 253 -11.03 -31.04 5.34
CA LYS A 253 -11.37 -30.10 4.25
C LYS A 253 -12.09 -28.84 4.73
N SER A 254 -12.79 -28.90 5.87
CA SER A 254 -13.53 -27.77 6.44
C SER A 254 -13.51 -27.85 7.96
N GLY A 255 -13.13 -26.77 8.65
CA GLY A 255 -12.99 -26.77 10.11
C GLY A 255 -11.67 -26.12 10.56
N PRO A 256 -11.27 -26.33 11.82
CA PRO A 256 -10.12 -25.62 12.41
C PRO A 256 -8.76 -26.02 11.81
N ALA A 257 -8.71 -27.10 11.02
CA ALA A 257 -7.47 -27.65 10.46
C ALA A 257 -7.13 -27.13 9.04
N ILE A 258 -8.01 -26.36 8.40
CA ILE A 258 -7.87 -25.98 6.98
C ILE A 258 -6.63 -25.14 6.66
N PHE A 259 -6.06 -24.47 7.66
CA PHE A 259 -4.83 -23.67 7.55
C PHE A 259 -3.58 -24.37 8.13
N GLY A 260 -3.68 -25.67 8.39
CA GLY A 260 -2.70 -26.45 9.14
C GLY A 260 -2.86 -26.31 10.66
N VAL A 261 -2.18 -27.18 11.39
CA VAL A 261 -2.21 -27.24 12.86
C VAL A 261 -0.79 -27.31 13.42
N GLU A 262 -0.58 -26.74 14.61
CA GLU A 262 0.71 -26.80 15.30
C GLU A 262 0.75 -27.95 16.32
N PRO A 263 1.95 -28.50 16.62
CA PRO A 263 2.11 -29.53 17.64
C PRO A 263 1.87 -28.97 19.05
N VAL A 264 1.61 -29.85 20.02
CA VAL A 264 1.36 -29.48 21.44
C VAL A 264 2.48 -28.61 22.04
N SER A 265 3.73 -28.77 21.57
CA SER A 265 4.87 -27.94 22.00
C SER A 265 4.65 -26.46 21.73
N TYR A 266 3.86 -26.09 20.72
CA TYR A 266 3.52 -24.71 20.39
C TYR A 266 2.83 -23.98 21.55
N TYR A 267 1.86 -24.62 22.21
CA TYR A 267 1.19 -24.01 23.36
C TYR A 267 2.13 -23.75 24.53
N ILE A 268 3.01 -24.72 24.82
CA ILE A 268 3.98 -24.60 25.90
C ILE A 268 4.97 -23.47 25.59
N LEU A 269 5.48 -23.42 24.37
CA LEU A 269 6.39 -22.36 23.92
C LEU A 269 5.71 -20.98 23.96
N ASN A 270 4.48 -20.86 23.46
CA ASN A 270 3.73 -19.59 23.54
C ASN A 270 3.46 -19.15 24.97
N LEU A 271 3.10 -20.06 25.87
CA LEU A 271 2.94 -19.73 27.29
C LEU A 271 4.24 -19.25 27.91
N LEU A 272 5.38 -19.88 27.58
CA LEU A 272 6.69 -19.44 28.03
C LEU A 272 7.06 -18.07 27.47
N LEU A 273 6.72 -17.76 26.21
CA LEU A 273 7.00 -16.46 25.61
C LEU A 273 6.10 -15.35 26.15
N ASN A 274 4.87 -15.67 26.51
CA ASN A 274 3.86 -14.69 26.93
C ASN A 274 3.80 -14.47 28.44
N PHE A 275 4.21 -15.46 29.23
CA PHE A 275 4.17 -15.39 30.69
C PHE A 275 5.53 -15.67 31.33
N ASN A 276 6.57 -16.04 30.57
CA ASN A 276 7.91 -16.30 31.10
C ASN A 276 7.85 -17.26 32.30
N ILE A 277 8.48 -16.87 33.41
CA ILE A 277 8.46 -17.62 34.66
C ILE A 277 7.05 -17.65 35.30
N SER A 278 6.21 -16.65 35.06
CA SER A 278 4.86 -16.59 35.60
C SER A 278 3.98 -17.71 35.04
N GLY A 279 4.19 -18.13 33.80
CA GLY A 279 3.47 -19.25 33.18
C GLY A 279 3.80 -20.57 33.88
N ILE A 280 5.09 -20.84 34.10
CA ILE A 280 5.57 -22.02 34.84
C ILE A 280 4.99 -22.03 36.25
N LEU A 281 5.10 -20.90 36.96
CA LEU A 281 4.56 -20.76 38.32
C LEU A 281 3.03 -20.84 38.37
N GLY A 282 2.33 -20.42 37.30
CA GLY A 282 0.88 -20.54 37.18
C GLY A 282 0.43 -22.00 37.20
N TYR A 283 1.04 -22.85 36.37
CA TYR A 283 0.68 -24.28 36.33
C TYR A 283 1.19 -25.05 37.55
N LEU A 284 2.41 -24.77 38.04
CA LEU A 284 2.90 -25.35 39.30
C LEU A 284 2.02 -24.95 40.49
N GLY A 285 1.46 -23.73 40.46
CA GLY A 285 0.59 -23.19 41.49
C GLY A 285 -0.67 -24.01 41.70
N ILE A 286 -1.18 -24.68 40.65
CA ILE A 286 -2.36 -25.55 40.73
C ILE A 286 -2.12 -26.72 41.67
N ILE A 287 -0.95 -27.35 41.57
CA ILE A 287 -0.59 -28.56 42.33
C ILE A 287 0.00 -28.17 43.69
N ILE A 288 0.93 -27.23 43.71
CA ILE A 288 1.72 -26.90 44.90
C ILE A 288 0.91 -26.07 45.89
N SER A 289 0.08 -25.13 45.42
CA SER A 289 -0.63 -24.21 46.34
C SER A 289 -1.56 -24.94 47.32
N PRO A 290 -2.38 -25.92 46.92
CA PRO A 290 -3.20 -26.70 47.86
C PRO A 290 -2.35 -27.53 48.84
N LEU A 291 -1.22 -28.09 48.41
CA LEU A 291 -0.32 -28.85 49.27
C LEU A 291 0.32 -27.98 50.36
N LEU A 292 0.70 -26.75 50.03
CA LEU A 292 1.27 -25.81 50.99
C LEU A 292 0.28 -25.37 52.08
N ASN A 293 -1.03 -25.48 51.85
CA ASN A 293 -2.04 -25.20 52.87
C ASN A 293 -2.09 -26.29 53.96
N ILE A 294 -1.66 -27.52 53.67
CA ILE A 294 -1.62 -28.63 54.65
C ILE A 294 -0.60 -28.33 55.76
N PHE A 295 0.45 -27.58 55.46
CA PHE A 295 1.50 -27.20 56.41
C PHE A 295 1.19 -25.92 57.21
N GLN A 296 0.08 -25.23 56.91
CA GLN A 296 -0.38 -24.09 57.71
C GLN A 296 -1.28 -24.59 58.84
N LYS A 297 -0.87 -24.37 60.10
CA LYS A 297 -1.69 -24.65 61.28
C LYS A 297 -2.98 -23.82 61.21
N SER A 298 -4.08 -24.46 60.86
CA SER A 298 -5.44 -23.99 61.12
C SER A 298 -5.93 -24.69 62.37
N ASP A 299 -6.31 -23.93 63.40
CA ASP A 299 -6.82 -24.39 64.71
C ASP A 299 -8.17 -25.15 64.63
N ASN A 300 -8.58 -25.68 63.48
CA ASN A 300 -9.74 -26.54 63.34
C ASN A 300 -9.62 -27.44 62.09
N ASN A 301 -9.59 -28.75 62.30
CA ASN A 301 -9.44 -29.77 61.25
C ASN A 301 -10.60 -29.77 60.21
N LEU A 302 -11.74 -29.15 60.52
CA LEU A 302 -12.88 -29.01 59.60
C LEU A 302 -12.80 -27.81 58.64
N LYS A 303 -11.91 -26.82 58.86
CA LYS A 303 -11.78 -25.65 57.97
C LYS A 303 -10.78 -25.84 56.82
N ILE A 304 -9.80 -26.73 56.98
CA ILE A 304 -8.74 -26.99 55.99
C ILE A 304 -9.33 -27.53 54.67
N PHE A 305 -10.31 -28.43 54.74
CA PHE A 305 -11.02 -28.94 53.57
C PHE A 305 -11.79 -27.86 52.82
N ASN A 306 -12.36 -26.87 53.53
CA ASN A 306 -13.17 -25.82 52.92
C ASN A 306 -12.31 -24.79 52.18
N GLU A 307 -11.14 -24.42 52.73
CA GLU A 307 -10.21 -23.50 52.05
C GLU A 307 -9.56 -24.12 50.80
N ASN A 308 -9.14 -25.38 50.89
CA ASN A 308 -8.58 -26.09 49.73
C ASN A 308 -9.63 -26.34 48.66
N ALA A 309 -10.87 -26.69 49.03
CA ALA A 309 -11.96 -26.86 48.07
C ALA A 309 -12.26 -25.55 47.32
N ARG A 310 -12.37 -24.42 48.02
CA ARG A 310 -12.60 -23.10 47.40
C ARG A 310 -11.47 -22.70 46.44
N LEU A 311 -10.21 -22.90 46.85
CA LEU A 311 -9.05 -22.62 46.00
C LEU A 311 -9.05 -23.53 44.77
N LEU A 312 -9.36 -24.81 44.95
CA LEU A 312 -9.42 -25.77 43.85
C LEU A 312 -10.54 -25.42 42.86
N THR A 313 -11.69 -24.92 43.30
CA THR A 313 -12.77 -24.46 42.41
C THR A 313 -12.31 -23.35 41.46
N ILE A 314 -11.48 -22.43 41.95
CA ILE A 314 -10.90 -21.37 41.11
C ILE A 314 -9.89 -21.96 40.13
N LEU A 315 -8.96 -22.80 40.61
CA LEU A 315 -7.85 -23.30 39.80
C LEU A 315 -8.23 -24.44 38.84
N LEU A 316 -9.31 -25.17 39.10
CA LEU A 316 -9.78 -26.28 38.25
C LEU A 316 -10.22 -25.79 36.85
N GLN A 317 -10.64 -24.53 36.74
CA GLN A 317 -10.94 -23.87 35.47
C GLN A 317 -9.73 -23.86 34.53
N LEU A 318 -8.54 -23.56 35.07
CA LEU A 318 -7.29 -23.57 34.30
C LEU A 318 -6.94 -24.98 33.80
N ILE A 319 -7.15 -26.02 34.63
CA ILE A 319 -6.95 -27.42 34.23
C ILE A 319 -7.94 -27.80 33.14
N LEU A 320 -9.24 -27.53 33.34
CA LEU A 320 -10.29 -27.91 32.41
C LEU A 320 -10.03 -27.31 31.02
N TRP A 321 -9.65 -26.03 30.96
CA TRP A 321 -9.34 -25.37 29.70
C TRP A 321 -8.16 -26.02 29.01
N SER A 322 -7.07 -26.19 29.77
CA SER A 322 -5.81 -26.72 29.24
C SER A 322 -5.99 -28.17 28.77
N ALA A 323 -6.75 -28.98 29.52
CA ALA A 323 -7.04 -30.37 29.14
C ALA A 323 -7.79 -30.45 27.80
N ILE A 324 -8.74 -29.56 27.57
CA ILE A 324 -9.50 -29.51 26.31
C ILE A 324 -8.62 -28.98 25.19
N PHE A 325 -8.07 -27.77 25.31
CA PHE A 325 -7.41 -27.11 24.19
C PHE A 325 -6.00 -27.63 23.89
N PHE A 326 -5.28 -28.21 24.86
CA PHE A 326 -3.99 -28.87 24.56
C PHE A 326 -4.18 -30.28 23.98
N SER A 327 -5.37 -30.88 24.12
CA SER A 327 -5.69 -32.14 23.44
C SER A 327 -5.99 -31.94 21.95
N GLN A 328 -6.30 -30.71 21.56
CA GLN A 328 -6.70 -30.37 20.21
C GLN A 328 -5.52 -29.71 19.45
N PRO A 329 -5.19 -30.18 18.24
CA PRO A 329 -4.18 -29.55 17.42
C PRO A 329 -4.74 -28.22 16.88
N HIS A 330 -4.13 -27.11 17.26
CA HIS A 330 -4.53 -25.76 16.84
C HIS A 330 -3.32 -24.91 16.55
N LYS A 331 -3.52 -23.82 15.82
CA LYS A 331 -2.46 -22.92 15.34
C LYS A 331 -2.38 -21.59 16.10
N GLU A 332 -3.38 -21.24 16.90
CA GLU A 332 -3.56 -19.85 17.34
C GLU A 332 -3.41 -19.68 18.85
N GLU A 333 -2.60 -18.68 19.23
CA GLU A 333 -2.38 -18.32 20.63
C GLU A 333 -3.63 -17.75 21.32
N ARG A 334 -4.48 -17.03 20.57
CA ARG A 334 -5.64 -16.29 21.10
C ARG A 334 -6.65 -17.17 21.85
N PHE A 335 -6.64 -18.47 21.60
CA PHE A 335 -7.42 -19.46 22.35
C PHE A 335 -7.02 -19.54 23.82
N LEU A 336 -5.86 -19.03 24.22
CA LEU A 336 -5.43 -19.01 25.61
C LEU A 336 -5.84 -17.74 26.37
N TYR A 337 -6.32 -16.68 25.70
CA TYR A 337 -6.68 -15.43 26.37
C TYR A 337 -7.67 -15.62 27.52
N PRO A 338 -8.72 -16.46 27.42
CA PRO A 338 -9.66 -16.66 28.52
C PRO A 338 -9.02 -17.13 29.82
N ILE A 339 -7.87 -17.82 29.77
CA ILE A 339 -7.18 -18.33 30.97
C ILE A 339 -6.03 -17.45 31.47
N TYR A 340 -5.74 -16.34 30.81
CA TYR A 340 -4.69 -15.41 31.26
C TYR A 340 -4.92 -14.88 32.69
N PRO A 341 -6.16 -14.53 33.11
CA PRO A 341 -6.44 -14.12 34.48
C PRO A 341 -6.11 -15.22 35.49
N LEU A 342 -6.42 -16.47 35.15
CA LEU A 342 -6.20 -17.66 35.99
C LEU A 342 -4.72 -17.98 36.14
N ILE A 343 -3.94 -17.89 35.05
CA ILE A 343 -2.48 -18.10 35.09
C ILE A 343 -1.84 -17.09 36.04
N ASN A 344 -2.17 -15.80 35.86
CA ASN A 344 -1.63 -14.72 36.71
C ASN A 344 -2.06 -14.87 38.17
N LEU A 345 -3.32 -15.23 38.42
CA LEU A 345 -3.83 -15.47 39.76
C LEU A 345 -3.12 -16.65 40.44
N SER A 346 -3.03 -17.80 39.77
CA SER A 346 -2.36 -18.99 40.28
C SER A 346 -0.87 -18.74 40.57
N SER A 347 -0.19 -18.06 39.64
CA SER A 347 1.21 -17.66 39.78
C SER A 347 1.41 -16.74 40.99
N SER A 348 0.52 -15.76 41.17
CA SER A 348 0.56 -14.83 42.30
C SER A 348 0.32 -15.53 43.64
N ILE A 349 -0.60 -16.50 43.68
CA ILE A 349 -0.87 -17.31 44.88
C ILE A 349 0.37 -18.11 45.27
N LEU A 350 1.02 -18.77 44.29
CA LEU A 350 2.21 -19.57 44.56
C LEU A 350 3.38 -18.70 45.01
N ILE A 351 3.66 -17.59 44.33
CA ILE A 351 4.72 -16.64 44.72
C ILE A 351 4.46 -16.13 46.13
N PHE A 352 3.23 -15.71 46.43
CA PHE A 352 2.86 -15.25 47.76
C PHE A 352 3.14 -16.30 48.84
N LYS A 353 2.77 -17.57 48.61
CA LYS A 353 3.03 -18.68 49.54
C LYS A 353 4.52 -19.00 49.68
N ILE A 354 5.29 -18.98 48.60
CA ILE A 354 6.74 -19.16 48.63
C ILE A 354 7.39 -18.09 49.52
N PHE A 355 6.99 -16.82 49.37
CA PHE A 355 7.51 -15.73 50.21
C PHE A 355 7.07 -15.85 51.68
N GLN A 356 5.86 -16.39 51.95
CA GLN A 356 5.44 -16.69 53.33
C GLN A 356 6.31 -17.78 53.98
N ILE A 357 6.64 -18.84 53.25
CA ILE A 357 7.49 -19.93 53.74
C ILE A 357 8.93 -19.44 53.91
N PHE A 358 9.46 -18.71 52.92
CA PHE A 358 10.76 -18.08 53.01
C PHE A 358 10.85 -17.17 54.24
N ASP A 359 9.80 -16.39 54.51
CA ASP A 359 9.71 -15.52 55.69
C ASP A 359 9.79 -16.30 57.02
N LEU A 360 9.23 -17.50 57.06
CA LEU A 360 9.21 -18.39 58.23
C LEU A 360 10.57 -19.09 58.41
N VAL A 361 11.13 -19.66 57.34
CA VAL A 361 12.48 -20.28 57.35
C VAL A 361 13.53 -19.26 57.76
N LEU A 362 13.49 -18.05 57.20
CA LEU A 362 14.43 -16.99 57.53
C LEU A 362 14.32 -16.55 58.99
N ALA A 363 13.12 -16.63 59.58
CA ALA A 363 12.93 -16.35 61.01
C ALA A 363 13.52 -17.44 61.92
N ILE A 364 13.62 -18.68 61.45
CA ILE A 364 14.27 -19.80 62.15
C ILE A 364 15.80 -19.69 62.04
N VAL A 365 16.31 -19.45 60.84
CA VAL A 365 17.76 -19.45 60.53
C VAL A 365 18.45 -18.18 61.05
N ILE A 366 17.82 -17.00 60.91
CA ILE A 366 18.45 -15.70 61.22
C ILE A 366 17.73 -15.03 62.38
N LYS A 367 18.36 -15.09 63.57
CA LYS A 367 17.84 -14.45 64.80
C LYS A 367 17.92 -12.92 64.77
N ALA A 368 18.90 -12.35 64.07
CA ALA A 368 19.10 -10.90 63.97
C ALA A 368 17.98 -10.22 63.16
N ARG A 369 17.13 -9.44 63.84
CA ARG A 369 15.94 -8.79 63.25
C ARG A 369 16.27 -7.85 62.09
N ILE A 370 17.38 -7.11 62.17
CA ILE A 370 17.82 -6.15 61.15
C ILE A 370 18.27 -6.89 59.88
N ILE A 371 19.17 -7.88 60.02
CA ILE A 371 19.68 -8.69 58.90
C ILE A 371 18.51 -9.39 58.19
N ARG A 372 17.59 -9.99 58.95
CA ARG A 372 16.38 -10.61 58.40
C ARG A 372 15.53 -9.62 57.60
N ARG A 373 15.32 -8.39 58.08
CA ARG A 373 14.57 -7.35 57.34
C ARG A 373 15.28 -6.95 56.05
N ILE A 374 16.60 -6.85 56.05
CA ILE A 374 17.41 -6.52 54.87
C ILE A 374 17.28 -7.62 53.83
N ILE A 375 17.51 -8.88 54.22
CA ILE A 375 17.43 -10.04 53.31
C ILE A 375 16.04 -10.16 52.69
N LYS A 376 14.96 -9.96 53.46
CA LYS A 376 13.58 -9.95 52.93
C LYS A 376 13.35 -8.86 51.90
N LYS A 377 13.81 -7.64 52.18
CA LYS A 377 13.67 -6.51 51.24
C LYS A 377 14.51 -6.74 49.99
N LEU A 378 15.70 -7.30 50.13
CA LEU A 378 16.60 -7.61 49.02
C LEU A 378 16.05 -8.74 48.16
N SER A 379 15.57 -9.85 48.75
CA SER A 379 15.00 -10.96 47.99
C SER A 379 13.75 -10.53 47.23
N LEU A 380 12.85 -9.76 47.86
CA LEU A 380 11.70 -9.19 47.18
C LEU A 380 12.12 -8.28 46.01
N PHE A 381 13.06 -7.37 46.25
CA PHE A 381 13.56 -6.45 45.22
C PHE A 381 14.17 -7.19 44.03
N VAL A 382 15.04 -8.17 44.29
CA VAL A 382 15.70 -8.98 43.26
C VAL A 382 14.67 -9.80 42.47
N SER A 383 13.70 -10.44 43.13
CA SER A 383 12.65 -11.17 42.43
C SER A 383 11.79 -10.27 41.55
N VAL A 384 11.34 -9.11 42.06
CA VAL A 384 10.56 -8.15 41.28
C VAL A 384 11.38 -7.62 40.10
N LEU A 385 12.65 -7.29 40.32
CA LEU A 385 13.55 -6.78 39.29
C LEU A 385 13.75 -7.80 38.16
N ILE A 386 14.07 -9.06 38.50
CA ILE A 386 14.30 -10.12 37.51
C ILE A 386 13.04 -10.38 36.68
N ILE A 387 11.90 -10.60 37.34
CA ILE A 387 10.63 -10.92 36.65
C ILE A 387 10.21 -9.75 35.76
N SER A 388 10.27 -8.51 36.28
CA SER A 388 9.87 -7.31 35.51
C SER A 388 10.81 -7.06 34.34
N THR A 389 12.12 -7.25 34.52
CA THR A 389 13.09 -6.99 33.45
C THR A 389 12.90 -7.95 32.28
N ILE A 390 12.79 -9.26 32.53
CA ILE A 390 12.60 -10.26 31.46
C ILE A 390 11.29 -9.98 30.70
N SER A 391 10.20 -9.73 31.44
CA SER A 391 8.89 -9.50 30.84
C SER A 391 8.80 -8.18 30.07
N LEU A 392 9.36 -7.09 30.60
CA LEU A 392 9.38 -5.79 29.89
C LEU A 392 10.30 -5.84 28.65
N LEU A 393 11.46 -6.50 28.73
CA LEU A 393 12.34 -6.67 27.56
C LEU A 393 11.67 -7.51 26.47
N ARG A 394 10.82 -8.48 26.83
CA ARG A 394 10.00 -9.24 25.87
C ARG A 394 8.94 -8.34 25.20
N ILE A 395 8.23 -7.51 25.97
CA ILE A 395 7.25 -6.55 25.41
C ILE A 395 7.94 -5.61 24.41
N ILE A 396 9.07 -5.02 24.79
CA ILE A 396 9.85 -4.14 23.92
C ILE A 396 10.30 -4.90 22.66
N SER A 397 10.76 -6.15 22.80
CA SER A 397 11.15 -6.98 21.66
C SER A 397 10.01 -7.21 20.69
N LEU A 398 8.80 -7.51 21.17
CA LEU A 398 7.62 -7.72 20.30
C LEU A 398 7.28 -6.45 19.51
N ILE A 399 7.33 -5.30 20.17
CA ILE A 399 7.03 -4.01 19.55
C ILE A 399 8.10 -3.64 18.51
N GLU A 400 9.38 -3.70 18.87
CA GLU A 400 10.47 -3.33 17.96
C GLU A 400 10.55 -4.25 16.74
N ASN A 401 10.32 -5.55 16.93
CA ASN A 401 10.52 -6.54 15.87
C ASN A 401 9.33 -6.68 14.93
N TYR A 402 8.11 -6.30 15.35
CA TYR A 402 6.87 -6.60 14.61
C TYR A 402 5.95 -5.39 14.35
N SER A 403 6.30 -4.17 14.80
CA SER A 403 5.46 -2.96 14.60
C SER A 403 5.54 -2.32 13.20
N ALA A 404 6.37 -2.85 12.30
CA ALA A 404 6.58 -2.27 10.97
C ALA A 404 5.30 -2.07 10.16
N PRO A 405 4.32 -3.01 10.12
CA PRO A 405 3.11 -2.81 9.33
C PRO A 405 2.29 -1.58 9.76
N LEU A 406 2.04 -1.41 11.06
CA LEU A 406 1.32 -0.23 11.59
C LEU A 406 2.02 1.08 11.18
N LYS A 407 3.35 1.12 11.28
CA LYS A 407 4.15 2.29 10.89
C LYS A 407 4.11 2.53 9.39
N VAL A 408 4.31 1.50 8.57
CA VAL A 408 4.43 1.63 7.10
C VAL A 408 3.11 2.05 6.48
N TYR A 409 1.99 1.46 6.88
CA TYR A 409 0.67 1.85 6.40
C TYR A 409 0.26 3.26 6.86
N SER A 410 0.72 3.73 8.04
CA SER A 410 0.46 5.12 8.47
C SER A 410 1.12 6.19 7.60
N HIS A 411 2.11 5.83 6.79
CA HIS A 411 2.78 6.74 5.84
C HIS A 411 2.08 6.80 4.47
N LEU A 412 0.94 6.11 4.29
CA LEU A 412 0.12 6.29 3.10
C LEU A 412 -0.40 7.74 3.02
N PRO A 413 -0.32 8.40 1.85
CA PRO A 413 -0.79 9.77 1.69
C PRO A 413 -2.28 9.91 2.00
N GLN A 414 -2.65 10.73 2.98
CA GLN A 414 -4.05 10.86 3.42
C GLN A 414 -4.90 11.77 2.52
N ASN A 415 -4.27 12.74 1.84
CA ASN A 415 -4.94 13.69 0.93
C ASN A 415 -4.90 13.19 -0.51
N ILE A 416 -5.68 12.15 -0.82
CA ILE A 416 -5.95 11.73 -2.20
C ILE A 416 -7.31 12.35 -2.60
N THR A 417 -7.32 13.66 -2.84
CA THR A 417 -8.56 14.43 -3.05
C THR A 417 -8.96 14.61 -4.52
N ASP A 418 -8.07 14.32 -5.46
CA ASP A 418 -8.23 14.69 -6.88
C ASP A 418 -8.55 13.50 -7.81
N VAL A 419 -8.91 12.33 -7.28
CA VAL A 419 -9.15 11.12 -8.08
C VAL A 419 -10.64 10.77 -8.09
N LYS A 420 -11.25 10.75 -9.28
CA LYS A 420 -12.65 10.32 -9.48
C LYS A 420 -12.88 8.82 -9.28
N GLU A 421 -11.81 8.02 -9.18
CA GLU A 421 -11.83 6.56 -9.02
C GLU A 421 -10.99 6.15 -7.79
N ASN A 422 -11.29 4.98 -7.23
CA ASN A 422 -10.54 4.43 -6.11
C ASN A 422 -9.10 4.06 -6.52
N VAL A 423 -8.14 4.42 -5.67
CA VAL A 423 -6.72 4.11 -5.80
C VAL A 423 -6.42 2.74 -5.18
N ASN A 424 -5.75 1.85 -5.91
CA ASN A 424 -5.39 0.54 -5.38
C ASN A 424 -4.08 0.59 -4.59
N VAL A 425 -4.14 0.07 -3.36
CA VAL A 425 -2.99 -0.24 -2.50
C VAL A 425 -2.82 -1.74 -2.54
N CYS A 426 -1.75 -2.21 -3.19
CA CYS A 426 -1.56 -3.61 -3.48
C CYS A 426 -0.60 -4.30 -2.51
N VAL A 427 -0.87 -5.59 -2.25
CA VAL A 427 -0.02 -6.47 -1.45
C VAL A 427 0.04 -7.85 -2.10
N GLY A 428 1.21 -8.51 -2.01
CA GLY A 428 1.41 -9.88 -2.44
C GLY A 428 1.60 -10.81 -1.24
N ARG A 429 2.77 -11.44 -1.13
CA ARG A 429 3.18 -12.33 -0.03
C ARG A 429 2.93 -11.78 1.38
N GLU A 430 3.02 -10.48 1.59
CA GLU A 430 2.83 -9.83 2.90
C GLU A 430 1.39 -9.47 3.26
N TRP A 431 0.39 -10.02 2.55
CA TRP A 431 -1.02 -9.67 2.76
C TRP A 431 -1.52 -9.90 4.19
N TYR A 432 -0.99 -10.90 4.90
CA TYR A 432 -1.38 -11.26 6.26
C TYR A 432 -0.85 -10.29 7.33
N HIS A 433 0.11 -9.43 6.97
CA HIS A 433 0.59 -8.34 7.84
C HIS A 433 -0.19 -7.03 7.64
N PHE A 434 -1.19 -6.99 6.76
CA PHE A 434 -2.05 -5.82 6.60
C PHE A 434 -2.74 -5.46 7.93
N PRO A 435 -2.60 -4.21 8.45
CA PRO A 435 -3.11 -3.89 9.79
C PRO A 435 -4.61 -3.62 9.83
N SER A 436 -5.15 -2.84 8.88
CA SER A 436 -6.59 -2.60 8.65
C SER A 436 -6.80 -1.47 7.64
N SER A 437 -7.96 -1.46 7.00
CA SER A 437 -8.52 -0.41 6.17
C SER A 437 -8.66 0.94 6.88
N PHE A 438 -8.61 1.03 8.21
CA PHE A 438 -8.47 2.31 8.92
C PHE A 438 -7.20 3.09 8.55
N PHE A 439 -6.15 2.39 8.10
CA PHE A 439 -4.93 3.02 7.60
C PHE A 439 -5.02 3.42 6.12
N LEU A 440 -6.08 3.02 5.43
CA LEU A 440 -6.32 3.40 4.04
C LEU A 440 -7.09 4.73 3.96
N PRO A 441 -6.67 5.66 3.11
CA PRO A 441 -7.47 6.83 2.73
C PRO A 441 -8.85 6.43 2.19
N THR A 442 -9.83 7.33 2.27
CA THR A 442 -11.24 7.04 1.91
C THR A 442 -11.41 6.54 0.48
N HIS A 443 -10.59 7.03 -0.46
CA HIS A 443 -10.60 6.61 -1.87
C HIS A 443 -9.54 5.57 -2.18
N SER A 444 -9.03 4.83 -1.19
CA SER A 444 -8.05 3.76 -1.39
C SER A 444 -8.63 2.39 -1.08
N ARG A 445 -8.28 1.38 -1.87
CA ARG A 445 -8.74 0.00 -1.68
C ARG A 445 -7.56 -0.95 -1.62
N LEU A 446 -7.55 -1.83 -0.61
CA LEU A 446 -6.60 -2.93 -0.55
C LEU A 446 -6.90 -3.90 -1.68
N LYS A 447 -5.88 -4.30 -2.45
CA LYS A 447 -6.00 -5.33 -3.48
C LYS A 447 -4.88 -6.35 -3.36
N PHE A 448 -5.20 -7.61 -3.63
CA PHE A 448 -4.23 -8.69 -3.58
C PHE A 448 -3.62 -8.89 -4.97
N ILE A 449 -2.32 -9.18 -5.01
CA ILE A 449 -1.58 -9.56 -6.22
C ILE A 449 -1.12 -11.00 -6.03
N LYS A 450 -1.12 -11.78 -7.12
CA LYS A 450 -0.78 -13.21 -7.06
C LYS A 450 0.66 -13.35 -6.56
N SER A 451 0.86 -14.27 -5.61
CA SER A 451 2.16 -14.56 -4.97
C SER A 451 2.17 -16.04 -4.59
N SER A 452 3.18 -16.49 -3.84
CA SER A 452 3.32 -17.87 -3.33
C SER A 452 2.16 -18.41 -2.47
N PHE A 453 1.19 -17.57 -2.07
CA PHE A 453 0.02 -18.03 -1.32
C PHE A 453 -1.01 -18.71 -2.25
N ASN A 454 -1.45 -19.91 -1.87
CA ASN A 454 -2.41 -20.74 -2.62
C ASN A 454 -3.69 -21.03 -1.83
N GLY A 455 -3.97 -20.22 -0.80
CA GLY A 455 -5.09 -20.40 0.12
C GLY A 455 -6.20 -19.37 -0.05
N LEU A 456 -7.18 -19.43 0.85
CA LEU A 456 -8.29 -18.48 0.94
C LEU A 456 -7.79 -17.05 1.17
N LEU A 457 -8.38 -16.11 0.44
CA LEU A 457 -8.25 -14.67 0.67
C LEU A 457 -9.58 -14.05 1.10
N PRO A 458 -9.55 -12.93 1.82
CA PRO A 458 -10.76 -12.15 2.06
C PRO A 458 -11.19 -11.42 0.77
N GLY A 459 -12.49 -11.38 0.50
CA GLY A 459 -13.10 -10.62 -0.60
C GLY A 459 -13.37 -9.17 -0.22
N ASP A 460 -14.02 -8.41 -1.10
CA ASP A 460 -14.51 -7.06 -0.81
C ASP A 460 -16.00 -7.11 -0.40
N PHE A 461 -16.38 -6.36 0.63
CA PHE A 461 -17.81 -6.06 0.84
C PHE A 461 -18.35 -5.22 -0.32
N LEU A 462 -19.62 -5.44 -0.68
CA LEU A 462 -20.31 -4.60 -1.66
C LEU A 462 -20.44 -3.17 -1.12
N GLU A 463 -19.90 -2.18 -1.82
CA GLU A 463 -20.06 -0.78 -1.44
C GLU A 463 -21.43 -0.25 -1.90
N SER A 464 -22.48 -0.48 -1.11
CA SER A 464 -23.84 0.02 -1.37
C SER A 464 -24.27 1.10 -0.36
N PHE A 465 -25.38 1.79 -0.64
CA PHE A 465 -25.94 2.78 0.29
C PHE A 465 -26.55 2.17 1.56
N SER A 466 -26.82 0.86 1.57
CA SER A 466 -27.48 0.16 2.67
C SER A 466 -26.56 -0.87 3.31
N LEU A 467 -26.18 -0.63 4.57
CA LEU A 467 -25.36 -1.57 5.34
C LEU A 467 -26.03 -2.96 5.43
N LYS A 468 -27.36 -3.02 5.59
CA LYS A 468 -28.10 -4.29 5.65
C LYS A 468 -28.04 -5.06 4.34
N GLU A 469 -28.12 -4.36 3.21
CA GLU A 469 -28.01 -4.97 1.88
C GLU A 469 -26.59 -5.49 1.64
N THR A 470 -25.59 -4.70 2.02
CA THR A 470 -24.18 -5.10 1.95
C THR A 470 -23.92 -6.36 2.76
N ILE A 471 -24.40 -6.43 4.00
CA ILE A 471 -24.21 -7.58 4.89
C ILE A 471 -24.94 -8.83 4.37
N SER A 472 -26.16 -8.67 3.82
CA SER A 472 -26.96 -9.80 3.32
C SER A 472 -26.58 -10.27 1.91
N THR A 473 -25.67 -9.56 1.22
CA THR A 473 -25.22 -9.95 -0.12
C THR A 473 -24.31 -11.17 -0.02
N ILE A 474 -24.56 -12.16 -0.86
CA ILE A 474 -23.72 -13.36 -0.97
C ILE A 474 -22.59 -13.07 -1.96
N PRO A 475 -21.32 -13.08 -1.53
CA PRO A 475 -20.20 -12.89 -2.44
C PRO A 475 -20.05 -14.11 -3.38
N PRO A 476 -19.66 -13.89 -4.65
CA PRO A 476 -19.42 -14.98 -5.60
C PRO A 476 -18.22 -15.83 -5.17
N ASN A 477 -18.23 -17.12 -5.56
CA ASN A 477 -17.12 -18.08 -5.45
C ASN A 477 -16.53 -18.36 -4.05
N MET A 478 -17.12 -17.77 -3.01
CA MET A 478 -16.62 -17.88 -1.65
C MET A 478 -16.74 -19.32 -1.09
N ASN A 479 -15.68 -19.80 -0.45
CA ASN A 479 -15.60 -21.15 0.11
C ASN A 479 -15.07 -21.16 1.56
N ASN A 480 -15.22 -22.30 2.24
CA ASN A 480 -14.73 -22.57 3.61
C ASN A 480 -13.67 -23.68 3.65
N GLU A 481 -13.01 -23.97 2.53
CA GLU A 481 -12.11 -25.13 2.34
C GLU A 481 -10.64 -24.76 2.07
N ASN A 482 -10.24 -23.53 2.39
CA ASN A 482 -8.91 -22.98 2.07
C ASN A 482 -8.53 -23.08 0.58
N ILE A 483 -9.52 -23.00 -0.31
CA ILE A 483 -9.32 -23.02 -1.76
C ILE A 483 -9.06 -21.59 -2.26
N PHE A 484 -8.01 -21.43 -3.06
CA PHE A 484 -7.66 -20.17 -3.72
C PHE A 484 -8.74 -19.73 -4.71
N GLU A 485 -9.10 -18.44 -4.66
CA GLU A 485 -10.10 -17.82 -5.53
C GLU A 485 -9.42 -16.75 -6.40
N GLU A 486 -9.34 -17.01 -7.71
CA GLU A 486 -8.61 -16.13 -8.64
C GLU A 486 -9.24 -14.73 -8.75
N ASP A 487 -10.56 -14.60 -8.53
CA ASP A 487 -11.29 -13.34 -8.62
C ASP A 487 -10.96 -12.35 -7.50
N LYS A 488 -10.34 -12.81 -6.41
CA LYS A 488 -9.89 -11.96 -5.29
C LYS A 488 -8.54 -11.29 -5.56
N VAL A 489 -7.87 -11.67 -6.64
CA VAL A 489 -6.52 -11.23 -6.98
C VAL A 489 -6.55 -10.43 -8.27
N LEU A 490 -5.78 -9.35 -8.31
CA LEU A 490 -5.56 -8.59 -9.53
C LEU A 490 -4.60 -9.34 -10.45
N THR A 491 -5.03 -9.54 -11.70
CA THR A 491 -4.21 -10.15 -12.76
C THR A 491 -3.15 -9.19 -13.30
N ASN A 492 -3.35 -7.88 -13.18
CA ASN A 492 -2.43 -6.87 -13.67
C ASN A 492 -2.02 -5.86 -12.58
N MET A 493 -0.72 -5.89 -12.26
CA MET A 493 -0.05 -4.97 -11.34
C MET A 493 -0.08 -3.51 -11.81
N GLU A 494 -0.35 -3.24 -13.09
CA GLU A 494 -0.44 -1.87 -13.60
C GLU A 494 -1.59 -1.06 -12.99
N SER A 495 -2.53 -1.71 -12.32
CA SER A 495 -3.61 -1.02 -11.60
C SER A 495 -3.22 -0.59 -10.18
N CYS A 496 -2.04 -0.98 -9.69
CA CYS A 496 -1.53 -0.66 -8.37
C CYS A 496 -0.82 0.71 -8.38
N GLN A 497 -1.28 1.64 -7.54
CA GLN A 497 -0.61 2.92 -7.33
C GLN A 497 0.41 2.83 -6.20
N PHE A 498 0.05 2.12 -5.13
CA PHE A 498 0.94 1.81 -4.03
C PHE A 498 1.12 0.31 -3.94
N PHE A 499 2.30 -0.11 -3.51
CA PHE A 499 2.58 -1.51 -3.22
C PHE A 499 3.34 -1.62 -1.90
N ILE A 500 3.01 -2.64 -1.10
CA ILE A 500 3.73 -2.97 0.12
C ILE A 500 4.39 -4.34 -0.06
N ASP A 501 5.70 -4.39 0.18
CA ASP A 501 6.51 -5.60 0.03
C ASP A 501 7.68 -5.61 1.03
N ILE A 502 8.31 -6.77 1.18
CA ILE A 502 9.55 -6.98 1.95
C ILE A 502 10.71 -7.32 1.01
N ASP A 503 11.95 -7.21 1.49
CA ASP A 503 13.17 -7.54 0.73
C ASP A 503 13.58 -9.03 0.83
N GLN A 504 12.60 -9.93 0.97
CA GLN A 504 12.82 -11.37 0.94
C GLN A 504 13.07 -11.85 -0.50
N GLU A 505 13.82 -12.94 -0.65
CA GLU A 505 13.98 -13.62 -1.95
C GLU A 505 12.62 -13.96 -2.56
N VAL A 506 12.51 -13.76 -3.88
CA VAL A 506 11.25 -13.79 -4.62
C VAL A 506 11.17 -15.13 -5.35
N ASP A 507 10.03 -15.81 -5.22
CA ASP A 507 9.78 -17.04 -5.98
C ASP A 507 9.16 -16.72 -7.34
N PHE A 508 10.01 -16.69 -8.36
CA PHE A 508 9.60 -16.39 -9.73
C PHE A 508 8.70 -17.46 -10.35
N GLU A 509 8.81 -18.73 -9.91
CA GLU A 509 8.01 -19.83 -10.45
C GLU A 509 6.54 -19.72 -10.03
N ASN A 510 6.32 -19.19 -8.82
CA ASN A 510 4.99 -18.92 -8.28
C ASN A 510 4.42 -17.55 -8.67
N GLY A 511 5.09 -16.81 -9.56
CA GLY A 511 4.59 -15.56 -10.12
C GLY A 511 4.75 -14.35 -9.20
N GLU A 512 5.65 -14.40 -8.21
CA GLU A 512 5.90 -13.28 -7.31
C GLU A 512 6.56 -12.09 -8.04
N ALA A 513 6.12 -10.88 -7.73
CA ALA A 513 6.63 -9.68 -8.37
C ALA A 513 7.93 -9.19 -7.68
N PRO A 514 9.04 -9.02 -8.43
CA PRO A 514 10.32 -8.60 -7.87
C PRO A 514 10.39 -7.08 -7.66
N ILE A 515 9.55 -6.52 -6.78
CA ILE A 515 9.55 -5.06 -6.57
C ILE A 515 10.71 -4.64 -5.68
N ILE A 516 10.92 -5.38 -4.59
CA ILE A 516 11.91 -5.07 -3.57
C ILE A 516 12.80 -6.29 -3.41
N GLN A 517 14.10 -6.08 -3.60
CA GLN A 517 15.11 -7.11 -3.48
C GLN A 517 16.30 -6.58 -2.71
N LYS A 518 17.09 -7.50 -2.16
CA LYS A 518 18.36 -7.20 -1.50
C LYS A 518 19.51 -7.56 -2.43
N SER A 519 20.45 -6.62 -2.63
CA SER A 519 21.66 -6.92 -3.41
C SER A 519 22.63 -7.81 -2.62
N ASN A 520 23.59 -8.42 -3.31
CA ASN A 520 24.69 -9.16 -2.68
C ASN A 520 25.55 -8.27 -1.75
N THR A 521 25.49 -6.95 -1.91
CA THR A 521 26.18 -5.96 -1.06
C THR A 521 25.30 -5.47 0.10
N GLY A 522 24.05 -5.94 0.20
CA GLY A 522 23.10 -5.58 1.26
C GLY A 522 22.27 -4.32 0.99
N GLU A 523 22.37 -3.72 -0.20
CA GLU A 523 21.58 -2.55 -0.60
C GLU A 523 20.18 -2.94 -1.06
N LEU A 524 19.20 -2.08 -0.77
CA LEU A 524 17.82 -2.24 -1.18
C LEU A 524 17.65 -1.89 -2.67
N LEU A 525 17.37 -2.87 -3.50
CA LEU A 525 17.06 -2.72 -4.92
C LEU A 525 15.54 -2.61 -5.08
N ILE A 526 15.08 -1.52 -5.68
CA ILE A 526 13.66 -1.29 -5.99
C ILE A 526 13.48 -1.25 -7.49
N ASP A 527 12.46 -1.93 -8.01
CA ASP A 527 12.13 -1.93 -9.44
C ASP A 527 12.03 -0.49 -9.98
N LYS A 528 12.48 -0.30 -11.22
CA LYS A 528 12.64 1.03 -11.83
C LYS A 528 11.31 1.79 -11.93
N ASN A 529 10.19 1.10 -11.98
CA ASN A 529 8.85 1.69 -12.07
C ASN A 529 8.30 2.13 -10.71
N TRP A 530 9.02 1.93 -9.61
CA TRP A 530 8.57 2.23 -8.26
C TRP A 530 9.51 3.20 -7.55
N GLU A 531 8.96 3.97 -6.62
CA GLU A 531 9.65 4.94 -5.78
C GLU A 531 9.41 4.62 -4.30
N LYS A 532 10.48 4.51 -3.52
CA LYS A 532 10.40 4.28 -2.07
C LYS A 532 9.74 5.46 -1.37
N LYS A 533 8.70 5.21 -0.57
CA LYS A 533 8.14 6.24 0.33
C LYS A 533 8.60 6.06 1.76
N TYR A 534 8.49 4.84 2.30
CA TYR A 534 8.88 4.56 3.67
C TYR A 534 9.22 3.07 3.84
N CYS A 535 10.17 2.74 4.71
CA CYS A 535 10.48 1.37 5.10
C CYS A 535 10.64 1.25 6.61
N GLY A 536 10.03 0.23 7.21
CA GLY A 536 10.23 -0.20 8.59
C GLY A 536 11.06 -1.47 8.69
N LYS A 537 11.59 -1.76 9.88
CA LYS A 537 12.30 -3.01 10.17
C LYS A 537 11.31 -4.07 10.65
N LEU A 538 11.26 -5.21 9.97
CA LEU A 538 10.51 -6.40 10.39
C LEU A 538 11.51 -7.54 10.64
N ILE A 539 11.41 -8.28 11.73
CA ILE A 539 12.40 -9.34 12.03
C ILE A 539 12.41 -10.43 10.96
N ASN A 540 13.61 -10.83 10.52
CA ASN A 540 13.81 -12.05 9.73
C ASN A 540 14.00 -13.21 10.71
N ALA A 541 12.95 -14.02 10.89
CA ALA A 541 12.94 -15.10 11.86
C ALA A 541 13.91 -16.24 11.51
N ASP A 542 14.20 -16.46 10.22
CA ASP A 542 15.02 -17.57 9.73
C ASP A 542 16.52 -17.32 9.96
N GLU A 543 16.95 -16.06 9.82
CA GLU A 543 18.34 -15.68 10.09
C GLU A 543 18.62 -15.29 11.55
N SER A 544 17.58 -15.11 12.36
CA SER A 544 17.70 -14.67 13.75
C SER A 544 17.79 -15.83 14.73
N TYR A 545 18.81 -15.82 15.60
CA TYR A 545 19.05 -16.88 16.58
C TYR A 545 19.55 -16.37 17.94
N GLY A 546 19.39 -17.24 18.95
CA GLY A 546 19.78 -16.97 20.32
C GLY A 546 18.72 -16.17 21.11
N ILE A 547 19.12 -15.67 22.28
CA ILE A 547 18.20 -15.04 23.23
C ILE A 547 17.68 -13.66 22.77
N GLY A 548 18.35 -13.00 21.82
CA GLY A 548 17.92 -11.74 21.22
C GLY A 548 16.67 -11.86 20.34
N ARG A 549 16.30 -13.07 19.90
CA ARG A 549 14.99 -13.34 19.28
C ARG A 549 13.85 -13.34 20.31
N LEU A 550 14.18 -13.62 21.57
CA LEU A 550 13.21 -13.75 22.66
C LEU A 550 13.03 -12.42 23.39
N ILE A 551 14.11 -11.76 23.79
CA ILE A 551 14.05 -10.51 24.56
C ILE A 551 14.86 -9.42 23.85
N TYR A 552 14.50 -8.17 24.11
CA TYR A 552 15.22 -7.04 23.57
C TYR A 552 16.65 -7.00 24.16
N ILE A 553 17.65 -7.01 23.28
CA ILE A 553 19.06 -6.86 23.64
C ILE A 553 19.62 -5.71 22.80
N PRO A 554 20.18 -4.66 23.42
CA PRO A 554 20.87 -3.60 22.70
C PRO A 554 22.04 -4.16 21.85
N GLU A 555 22.24 -3.63 20.64
CA GLU A 555 23.20 -4.13 19.66
C GLU A 555 24.62 -4.35 20.24
N ARG A 556 25.09 -3.44 21.09
CA ARG A 556 26.41 -3.53 21.76
C ARG A 556 26.62 -4.79 22.62
N PHE A 557 25.56 -5.51 22.96
CA PHE A 557 25.62 -6.71 23.78
C PHE A 557 25.38 -8.01 22.98
N HIS A 558 25.15 -7.92 21.67
CA HIS A 558 24.88 -9.10 20.83
C HIS A 558 26.05 -10.08 20.82
N GLU A 559 27.29 -9.57 20.75
CA GLU A 559 28.51 -10.40 20.82
C GLU A 559 28.64 -11.14 22.16
N ILE A 560 28.32 -10.48 23.27
CA ILE A 560 28.42 -11.06 24.62
C ILE A 560 27.44 -12.23 24.76
N PHE A 561 26.22 -12.06 24.28
CA PHE A 561 25.18 -13.09 24.37
C PHE A 561 25.17 -14.08 23.20
N LYS A 562 26.14 -13.98 22.27
CA LYS A 562 26.24 -14.80 21.06
C LYS A 562 24.90 -14.90 20.32
N THR A 563 24.24 -13.76 20.12
CA THR A 563 22.94 -13.67 19.46
C THR A 563 23.03 -12.83 18.20
N LYS A 564 22.22 -13.15 17.19
CA LYS A 564 22.08 -12.38 15.96
C LYS A 564 20.59 -12.11 15.74
N VAL A 565 20.24 -10.86 15.49
CA VAL A 565 18.89 -10.46 15.09
C VAL A 565 18.98 -9.78 13.73
N SER A 566 18.46 -10.45 12.70
CA SER A 566 18.38 -9.94 11.33
C SER A 566 17.00 -9.33 11.07
N TYR A 567 16.93 -8.35 10.16
CA TYR A 567 15.69 -7.67 9.79
C TYR A 567 15.51 -7.64 8.27
N PHE A 568 14.26 -7.78 7.83
CA PHE A 568 13.76 -7.38 6.53
C PHE A 568 13.38 -5.90 6.51
N ASN A 569 13.46 -5.29 5.33
CA ASN A 569 12.93 -3.97 5.02
C ASN A 569 11.48 -4.12 4.54
N TYR A 570 10.52 -3.81 5.41
CA TYR A 570 9.09 -3.79 5.08
C TYR A 570 8.72 -2.40 4.55
N CYS A 571 8.43 -2.29 3.26
CA CYS A 571 8.45 -1.03 2.53
C CYS A 571 7.13 -0.71 1.84
N LEU A 572 6.74 0.56 1.92
CA LEU A 572 5.75 1.18 1.06
C LEU A 572 6.45 1.83 -0.12
N VAL A 573 6.07 1.41 -1.32
CA VAL A 573 6.52 2.02 -2.58
C VAL A 573 5.32 2.60 -3.33
N GLU A 574 5.55 3.73 -4.01
CA GLU A 574 4.59 4.35 -4.93
C GLU A 574 5.04 4.07 -6.36
N ARG A 575 4.09 3.77 -7.23
CA ARG A 575 4.37 3.59 -8.64
C ARG A 575 4.74 4.92 -9.26
N LYS A 576 5.91 4.99 -9.88
CA LYS A 576 6.29 6.08 -10.78
C LYS A 576 5.32 6.00 -11.95
N GLU A 577 4.36 6.93 -12.02
CA GLU A 577 3.45 7.02 -13.16
C GLU A 577 4.28 6.94 -14.45
N ILE A 578 4.14 5.86 -15.24
CA ILE A 578 4.29 5.98 -16.69
C ILE A 578 3.12 6.88 -17.08
N LYS A 579 3.35 8.19 -17.02
CA LYS A 579 2.38 9.19 -17.46
C LYS A 579 2.03 8.89 -18.91
N LYS A 580 0.92 8.14 -19.11
CA LYS A 580 0.29 7.98 -20.41
C LYS A 580 -0.04 9.39 -20.89
N PHE A 581 0.55 9.75 -22.02
CA PHE A 581 0.55 11.08 -22.61
C PHE A 581 -0.86 11.71 -22.75
N LEU A 582 -1.93 10.90 -22.72
CA LEU A 582 -3.32 11.37 -22.73
C LEU A 582 -3.82 11.96 -21.40
N ASP A 583 -3.44 11.39 -20.25
CA ASP A 583 -3.90 11.91 -18.94
C ASP A 583 -3.23 13.25 -18.60
N ILE A 584 -2.03 13.50 -19.14
CA ILE A 584 -1.40 14.83 -19.09
C ILE A 584 -2.26 15.87 -19.82
N PHE A 585 -2.81 15.53 -20.98
CA PHE A 585 -3.62 16.47 -21.78
C PHE A 585 -5.02 16.67 -21.21
N ILE A 586 -5.60 15.65 -20.59
CA ILE A 586 -6.98 15.68 -20.08
C ILE A 586 -7.05 16.15 -18.62
N TYR A 587 -6.05 15.82 -17.78
CA TYR A 587 -6.12 16.05 -16.31
C TYR A 587 -4.94 16.85 -15.70
N LYS A 588 -3.75 16.92 -16.30
CA LYS A 588 -2.58 17.67 -15.76
C LYS A 588 -2.09 18.83 -16.64
N ALA A 589 -2.93 19.39 -17.51
CA ALA A 589 -2.55 20.59 -18.24
C ALA A 589 -2.70 21.77 -17.27
N LYS A 590 -1.59 22.29 -16.73
CA LYS A 590 -1.41 23.51 -15.90
C LYS A 590 -2.51 24.61 -16.05
N GLY A 591 -3.75 24.35 -15.63
CA GLY A 591 -4.93 25.20 -15.85
C GLY A 591 -5.61 25.18 -17.24
N LEU A 592 -5.21 24.34 -18.21
CA LEU A 592 -5.76 24.35 -19.57
C LEU A 592 -6.92 23.35 -19.76
N LYS A 593 -8.11 23.85 -20.11
CA LYS A 593 -9.30 23.03 -20.40
C LYS A 593 -9.27 22.51 -21.85
N CYS A 594 -8.93 21.24 -22.06
CA CYS A 594 -8.79 20.67 -23.41
C CYS A 594 -9.99 19.86 -23.90
N ARG A 595 -10.87 19.40 -22.99
CA ARG A 595 -11.90 18.39 -23.30
C ARG A 595 -12.83 18.77 -24.46
N ASP A 596 -13.27 20.03 -24.52
CA ASP A 596 -14.22 20.49 -25.54
C ASP A 596 -13.57 21.19 -26.74
N ARG A 597 -12.23 21.16 -26.81
CA ARG A 597 -11.44 21.87 -27.83
C ARG A 597 -10.47 20.98 -28.60
N LEU A 598 -10.44 19.69 -28.28
CA LEU A 598 -9.60 18.69 -28.92
C LEU A 598 -10.45 17.78 -29.78
N PHE A 599 -10.12 17.74 -31.07
CA PHE A 599 -10.81 16.89 -32.05
C PHE A 599 -9.81 15.95 -32.70
N LEU A 600 -10.15 14.66 -32.77
CA LEU A 600 -9.31 13.58 -33.30
C LEU A 600 -9.95 13.02 -34.56
N SER A 601 -9.19 12.97 -35.66
CA SER A 601 -9.66 12.36 -36.91
C SER A 601 -9.96 10.87 -36.72
N SER A 602 -11.17 10.44 -37.08
CA SER A 602 -11.55 9.02 -37.16
C SER A 602 -10.67 8.23 -38.15
N ARG A 603 -10.05 8.92 -39.13
CA ARG A 603 -9.17 8.34 -40.14
C ARG A 603 -7.69 8.26 -39.72
N ALA A 604 -7.32 8.78 -38.55
CA ALA A 604 -5.95 8.71 -38.05
C ALA A 604 -5.54 7.26 -37.75
N HIS A 605 -4.28 6.91 -38.03
CA HIS A 605 -3.71 5.60 -37.70
C HIS A 605 -3.24 5.55 -36.25
N LEU A 606 -3.33 4.37 -35.63
CA LEU A 606 -2.89 4.13 -34.26
C LEU A 606 -1.46 3.61 -34.21
N VAL A 607 -0.63 4.23 -33.37
CA VAL A 607 0.70 3.72 -33.04
C VAL A 607 0.56 2.76 -31.85
N PHE A 608 1.02 1.52 -32.00
CA PHE A 608 0.97 0.49 -30.97
C PHE A 608 2.36 0.27 -30.35
N ASP A 609 2.39 -0.39 -29.19
CA ASP A 609 3.64 -0.68 -28.49
C ASP A 609 4.56 -1.60 -29.31
N PHE A 610 3.98 -2.51 -30.10
CA PHE A 610 4.77 -3.32 -31.02
C PHE A 610 5.42 -2.47 -32.11
N HIS A 611 4.78 -1.40 -32.62
CA HIS A 611 5.44 -0.47 -33.54
C HIS A 611 6.67 0.17 -32.89
N GLN A 612 6.58 0.58 -31.62
CA GLN A 612 7.72 1.16 -30.89
C GLN A 612 8.85 0.14 -30.67
N ARG A 613 8.49 -1.11 -30.33
CA ARG A 613 9.47 -2.19 -30.16
C ARG A 613 10.16 -2.52 -31.47
N THR A 614 9.42 -2.66 -32.57
CA THR A 614 9.97 -2.92 -33.91
C THR A 614 10.92 -1.79 -34.36
N ASP A 615 10.57 -0.53 -34.10
CA ASP A 615 11.40 0.63 -34.42
C ASP A 615 12.76 0.56 -33.67
N LYS A 616 12.73 0.29 -32.37
CA LYS A 616 13.95 0.13 -31.57
C LYS A 616 14.79 -1.07 -31.98
N LEU A 617 14.16 -2.21 -32.30
CA LEU A 617 14.87 -3.40 -32.78
C LEU A 617 15.55 -3.14 -34.12
N LYS A 618 14.87 -2.46 -35.05
CA LYS A 618 15.45 -2.14 -36.35
C LYS A 618 16.62 -1.17 -36.24
N GLU A 619 16.52 -0.17 -35.37
CA GLU A 619 17.65 0.71 -35.08
C GLU A 619 18.83 -0.03 -34.44
N ALA A 620 18.58 -1.00 -33.54
CA ALA A 620 19.64 -1.80 -32.94
C ALA A 620 20.38 -2.63 -34.02
N GLU A 621 19.64 -3.30 -34.90
CA GLU A 621 20.18 -4.08 -36.02
C GLU A 621 21.01 -3.20 -36.99
N LEU A 622 20.54 -2.00 -37.29
CA LEU A 622 21.25 -1.06 -38.17
C LEU A 622 22.47 -0.42 -37.50
N SER A 623 22.47 -0.31 -36.16
CA SER A 623 23.58 0.25 -35.39
C SER A 623 24.82 -0.65 -35.42
N GLU A 624 24.65 -1.98 -35.46
CA GLU A 624 25.76 -2.94 -35.58
C GLU A 624 26.60 -2.69 -36.85
N ASN A 625 25.98 -2.17 -37.91
CA ASN A 625 26.61 -1.87 -39.19
C ASN A 625 26.93 -0.37 -39.39
N GLN A 626 26.89 0.45 -38.34
CA GLN A 626 27.07 1.92 -38.41
C GLN A 626 26.12 2.63 -39.40
N LYS A 627 24.93 2.06 -39.62
CA LYS A 627 23.89 2.58 -40.53
C LYS A 627 22.62 3.01 -39.80
N ALA A 628 22.73 3.27 -38.49
CA ALA A 628 21.61 3.74 -37.69
C ALA A 628 21.04 5.03 -38.30
N ILE A 629 19.71 5.11 -38.39
CA ILE A 629 19.02 6.29 -38.92
C ILE A 629 18.95 7.37 -37.83
N GLY A 630 18.91 6.95 -36.56
CA GLY A 630 18.72 7.82 -35.40
C GLY A 630 17.25 8.03 -35.09
N THR A 631 16.42 6.97 -35.20
CA THR A 631 14.98 7.11 -34.92
C THR A 631 14.72 7.43 -33.45
N THR A 632 13.55 8.01 -33.18
CA THR A 632 13.16 8.36 -31.81
C THR A 632 12.67 7.17 -30.99
N GLY A 633 12.63 5.96 -31.58
CA GLY A 633 12.09 4.75 -30.95
C GLY A 633 10.59 4.84 -30.61
N LYS A 634 9.86 5.73 -31.29
CA LYS A 634 8.43 6.03 -31.06
C LYS A 634 7.51 5.25 -31.99
N GLY A 635 8.02 4.38 -32.85
CA GLY A 635 7.20 3.51 -33.70
C GLY A 635 6.61 4.19 -34.93
N ILE A 636 7.12 5.37 -35.32
CA ILE A 636 6.58 6.14 -36.44
C ILE A 636 6.75 5.38 -37.76
N GLY A 637 7.97 4.91 -38.07
CA GLY A 637 8.24 4.16 -39.30
C GLY A 637 7.39 2.90 -39.44
N PRO A 638 7.38 1.99 -38.45
CA PRO A 638 6.52 0.81 -38.50
C PRO A 638 5.02 1.13 -38.61
N ALA A 639 4.53 2.21 -37.98
CA ALA A 639 3.13 2.61 -38.12
C ALA A 639 2.78 3.12 -39.54
N TYR A 640 3.68 3.86 -40.18
CA TYR A 640 3.51 4.26 -41.58
C TYR A 640 3.65 3.07 -42.53
N SER A 641 4.52 2.10 -42.22
CA SER A 641 4.62 0.85 -42.98
C SER A 641 3.30 0.07 -42.97
N THR A 642 2.66 -0.06 -41.80
CA THR A 642 1.34 -0.73 -41.71
C THR A 642 0.21 0.07 -42.35
N LYS A 643 0.29 1.41 -42.35
CA LYS A 643 -0.61 2.27 -43.14
C LYS A 643 -0.50 1.97 -44.64
N VAL A 644 0.72 1.92 -45.19
CA VAL A 644 0.96 1.70 -46.62
C VAL A 644 0.62 0.26 -47.03
N SER A 645 0.93 -0.72 -46.20
CA SER A 645 0.56 -2.12 -46.45
C SER A 645 -0.96 -2.37 -46.34
N ARG A 646 -1.71 -1.41 -45.78
CA ARG A 646 -3.16 -1.49 -45.47
C ARG A 646 -3.50 -2.48 -44.35
N SER A 647 -2.50 -2.98 -43.62
CA SER A 647 -2.72 -3.82 -42.44
C SER A 647 -2.93 -3.02 -41.15
N GLY A 648 -2.55 -1.73 -41.17
CA GLY A 648 -2.65 -0.83 -40.03
C GLY A 648 -4.09 -0.53 -39.60
N ILE A 649 -4.23 -0.17 -38.33
CA ILE A 649 -5.53 0.13 -37.72
C ILE A 649 -5.67 1.63 -37.51
N ARG A 650 -6.86 2.12 -37.85
CA ARG A 650 -7.31 3.50 -37.67
C ARG A 650 -8.24 3.67 -36.48
N VAL A 651 -8.39 4.91 -36.00
CA VAL A 651 -9.25 5.30 -34.87
C VAL A 651 -10.68 4.80 -35.02
N HIS A 652 -11.28 4.85 -36.22
CA HIS A 652 -12.66 4.41 -36.42
C HIS A 652 -12.89 2.92 -36.09
N HIS A 653 -11.93 2.02 -36.35
CA HIS A 653 -12.09 0.60 -35.98
C HIS A 653 -12.18 0.42 -34.45
N LEU A 654 -11.68 1.38 -33.67
CA LEU A 654 -11.72 1.35 -32.19
C LEU A 654 -13.01 1.94 -31.63
N VAL A 655 -13.60 2.96 -32.26
CA VAL A 655 -14.73 3.74 -31.69
C VAL A 655 -16.05 3.58 -32.43
N SER A 656 -16.07 2.89 -33.57
CA SER A 656 -17.27 2.68 -34.36
C SER A 656 -18.34 1.91 -33.57
N ASP A 657 -19.60 2.28 -33.82
CA ASP A 657 -20.77 1.60 -33.30
C ASP A 657 -21.20 0.42 -34.19
N GLU A 658 -20.61 0.30 -35.39
CA GLU A 658 -20.81 -0.84 -36.28
C GLU A 658 -20.12 -2.11 -35.73
N PRO A 659 -20.85 -3.22 -35.52
CA PRO A 659 -20.31 -4.43 -34.89
C PRO A 659 -19.08 -5.01 -35.61
N ASP A 660 -19.06 -4.96 -36.94
CA ASP A 660 -17.97 -5.54 -37.74
C ASP A 660 -16.67 -4.73 -37.67
N SER A 661 -16.75 -3.43 -37.38
CA SER A 661 -15.56 -2.57 -37.24
C SER A 661 -14.70 -2.98 -36.04
N TRP A 662 -15.36 -3.34 -34.94
CA TRP A 662 -14.69 -3.85 -33.74
C TRP A 662 -14.13 -5.25 -33.98
N LYS A 663 -14.88 -6.11 -34.66
CA LYS A 663 -14.41 -7.47 -35.02
C LYS A 663 -13.15 -7.44 -35.87
N GLU A 664 -13.03 -6.51 -36.81
CA GLU A 664 -11.81 -6.32 -37.60
C GLU A 664 -10.63 -5.87 -36.73
N PHE A 665 -10.88 -4.97 -35.76
CA PHE A 665 -9.89 -4.58 -34.74
C PHE A 665 -9.43 -5.80 -33.93
N GLU A 666 -10.36 -6.61 -33.43
CA GLU A 666 -10.06 -7.81 -32.64
C GLU A 666 -9.28 -8.85 -33.44
N ILE A 667 -9.70 -9.16 -34.66
CA ILE A 667 -9.03 -10.16 -35.52
C ILE A 667 -7.57 -9.78 -35.78
N ARG A 668 -7.33 -8.50 -36.06
CA ARG A 668 -5.98 -8.00 -36.38
C ARG A 668 -5.10 -7.80 -35.15
N LEU A 669 -5.68 -7.69 -33.94
CA LEU A 669 -4.95 -7.43 -32.68
C LEU A 669 -5.33 -8.39 -31.55
N LYS A 670 -5.64 -9.65 -31.84
CA LYS A 670 -6.10 -10.71 -30.89
C LYS A 670 -5.40 -10.80 -29.52
N ARG A 671 -4.19 -10.24 -29.37
CA ARG A 671 -3.38 -10.25 -28.13
C ARG A 671 -3.32 -8.91 -27.37
N LEU A 672 -3.91 -7.82 -27.88
CA LEU A 672 -3.84 -6.46 -27.31
C LEU A 672 -5.20 -5.89 -26.87
N ILE A 673 -6.29 -6.64 -27.06
CA ILE A 673 -7.68 -6.21 -26.85
C ILE A 673 -7.97 -5.87 -25.38
N ASP A 674 -7.46 -6.68 -24.43
CA ASP A 674 -7.78 -6.54 -22.99
C ASP A 674 -7.21 -5.27 -22.33
N THR A 675 -6.36 -4.50 -23.02
CA THR A 675 -5.66 -3.33 -22.45
C THR A 675 -6.26 -1.98 -22.86
N ARG A 676 -7.31 -1.93 -23.69
CA ARG A 676 -7.79 -0.69 -24.30
C ARG A 676 -9.30 -0.51 -24.16
N LYS A 677 -9.70 0.58 -23.48
CA LYS A 677 -11.12 0.96 -23.29
C LYS A 677 -11.64 1.74 -24.51
N LYS A 678 -12.72 1.24 -25.13
CA LYS A 678 -13.48 1.84 -26.25
C LYS A 678 -13.96 3.28 -25.95
N ASP A 679 -14.30 3.56 -24.70
CA ASP A 679 -15.11 4.73 -24.35
C ASP A 679 -14.34 6.03 -24.07
N MET A 680 -13.05 5.96 -23.78
CA MET A 680 -12.31 7.15 -23.33
C MET A 680 -12.03 8.17 -24.44
N ILE A 681 -11.73 7.70 -25.66
CA ILE A 681 -11.37 8.59 -26.77
C ILE A 681 -12.56 9.00 -27.64
N LYS A 682 -13.67 8.23 -27.58
CA LYS A 682 -14.86 8.43 -28.40
C LYS A 682 -15.39 9.88 -28.40
N PRO A 683 -15.42 10.61 -27.26
CA PRO A 683 -15.92 12.00 -27.24
C PRO A 683 -15.11 12.99 -28.07
N PHE A 684 -13.85 12.69 -28.40
CA PHE A 684 -12.99 13.56 -29.18
C PHE A 684 -13.03 13.24 -30.68
N VAL A 685 -13.56 12.09 -31.07
CA VAL A 685 -13.45 11.60 -32.45
C VAL A 685 -14.45 12.32 -33.36
N VAL A 686 -13.95 12.87 -34.47
CA VAL A 686 -14.75 13.52 -35.50
C VAL A 686 -14.40 12.97 -36.88
N ASP A 687 -15.34 13.11 -37.83
CA ASP A 687 -14.98 13.11 -39.24
C ASP A 687 -14.19 14.39 -39.54
N SER A 688 -12.87 14.25 -39.66
CA SER A 688 -11.96 15.37 -39.88
C SER A 688 -12.15 16.09 -41.20
N VAL A 689 -12.61 15.40 -42.25
CA VAL A 689 -12.82 16.00 -43.57
C VAL A 689 -14.04 16.91 -43.50
N ASP A 690 -15.17 16.38 -43.02
CA ASP A 690 -16.37 17.19 -42.82
C ASP A 690 -16.13 18.36 -41.86
N PHE A 691 -15.42 18.11 -40.76
CA PHE A 691 -15.06 19.13 -39.77
C PHE A 691 -14.25 20.29 -40.36
N ILE A 692 -13.17 19.99 -41.10
CA ILE A 692 -12.32 21.03 -41.70
C ILE A 692 -13.05 21.77 -42.82
N HIS A 693 -13.80 21.07 -43.68
CA HIS A 693 -14.55 21.72 -44.75
C HIS A 693 -15.67 22.61 -44.22
N SER A 694 -16.36 22.20 -43.15
CA SER A 694 -17.30 23.04 -42.41
C SER A 694 -16.64 24.30 -41.86
N ALA A 695 -15.43 24.17 -41.28
CA ALA A 695 -14.67 25.32 -40.79
C ALA A 695 -14.26 26.28 -41.93
N LEU A 696 -13.87 25.75 -43.09
CA LEU A 696 -13.54 26.52 -44.29
C LEU A 696 -14.76 27.27 -44.84
N GLN A 697 -15.93 26.62 -44.92
CA GLN A 697 -17.18 27.25 -45.35
C GLN A 697 -17.59 28.40 -44.41
N GLN A 698 -17.39 28.21 -43.11
CA GLN A 698 -17.60 29.24 -42.09
C GLN A 698 -16.50 30.31 -42.06
N LYS A 699 -15.54 30.27 -43.01
CA LYS A 699 -14.41 31.21 -43.12
C LYS A 699 -13.59 31.32 -41.82
N LYS A 700 -13.47 30.22 -41.06
CA LYS A 700 -12.64 30.17 -39.86
C LYS A 700 -11.16 30.31 -40.23
N LYS A 701 -10.37 30.95 -39.36
CA LYS A 701 -8.91 30.98 -39.50
C LYS A 701 -8.36 29.64 -39.02
N ILE A 702 -7.63 28.95 -39.89
CA ILE A 702 -7.02 27.65 -39.60
C ILE A 702 -5.51 27.83 -39.69
N LEU A 703 -4.83 27.57 -38.57
CA LEU A 703 -3.37 27.50 -38.52
C LEU A 703 -2.97 26.02 -38.53
N ILE A 704 -2.03 25.67 -39.40
CA ILE A 704 -1.58 24.30 -39.58
C ILE A 704 -0.13 24.22 -39.12
N GLU A 705 0.13 23.43 -38.09
CA GLU A 705 1.45 23.24 -37.53
C GLU A 705 2.16 22.10 -38.28
N GLY A 706 3.17 22.45 -39.07
CA GLY A 706 4.01 21.47 -39.76
C GLY A 706 4.84 20.64 -38.78
N ALA A 707 4.88 19.33 -38.97
CA ALA A 707 5.75 18.45 -38.20
C ALA A 707 7.15 18.42 -38.82
N ASN A 708 8.19 18.42 -37.97
CA ASN A 708 9.59 18.33 -38.38
C ASN A 708 10.02 19.48 -39.32
N ALA A 709 10.71 19.18 -40.42
CA ALA A 709 11.21 20.12 -41.41
C ALA A 709 11.41 19.40 -42.75
N LEU A 710 11.43 20.14 -43.86
CA LEU A 710 11.46 19.55 -45.20
C LEU A 710 12.67 18.62 -45.45
N MET A 711 13.84 18.93 -44.90
CA MET A 711 15.01 18.07 -45.09
C MET A 711 14.91 16.70 -44.39
N LEU A 712 13.84 16.49 -43.61
CA LEU A 712 13.44 15.21 -43.04
C LEU A 712 12.22 14.60 -43.74
N ASP A 713 11.74 15.19 -44.85
CA ASP A 713 10.65 14.65 -45.65
C ASP A 713 11.04 13.29 -46.25
N ILE A 714 10.09 12.36 -46.31
CA ILE A 714 10.34 11.01 -46.83
C ILE A 714 10.76 11.01 -48.31
N ASP A 715 10.27 11.96 -49.10
CA ASP A 715 10.53 12.04 -50.54
C ASP A 715 11.63 13.07 -50.87
N PHE A 716 11.59 14.22 -50.19
CA PHE A 716 12.44 15.38 -50.51
C PHE A 716 13.59 15.62 -49.53
N GLY A 717 13.69 14.83 -48.47
CA GLY A 717 14.76 14.96 -47.49
C GLY A 717 16.05 14.23 -47.89
N THR A 718 17.00 14.17 -46.95
CA THR A 718 18.26 13.43 -47.14
C THR A 718 18.08 11.92 -46.94
N TYR A 719 17.29 11.26 -47.79
CA TYR A 719 16.96 9.84 -47.69
C TYR A 719 18.24 8.96 -47.69
N PRO A 720 18.38 7.97 -46.78
CA PRO A 720 17.36 7.42 -45.88
C PRO A 720 17.25 8.10 -44.49
N TYR A 721 18.02 9.17 -44.23
CA TYR A 721 18.05 9.85 -42.94
C TYR A 721 16.90 10.87 -42.78
N VAL A 722 15.68 10.37 -42.89
CA VAL A 722 14.42 11.14 -42.95
C VAL A 722 13.35 10.51 -42.06
N THR A 723 12.25 11.22 -41.81
CA THR A 723 11.07 10.62 -41.18
C THR A 723 10.24 9.85 -42.21
N SER A 724 9.27 9.08 -41.77
CA SER A 724 8.38 8.27 -42.64
C SER A 724 7.12 9.01 -43.10
N SER A 725 7.09 10.35 -42.96
CA SER A 725 5.95 11.20 -43.29
C SER A 725 6.35 12.33 -44.24
N ASN A 726 5.40 12.82 -45.03
CA ASN A 726 5.55 14.06 -45.78
C ASN A 726 5.43 15.25 -44.81
N THR A 727 6.54 15.98 -44.66
CA THR A 727 6.70 17.14 -43.78
C THR A 727 6.52 18.47 -44.53
N GLY A 728 6.65 18.45 -45.86
CA GLY A 728 6.37 19.61 -46.70
C GLY A 728 4.87 19.88 -46.92
N ILE A 729 4.56 20.83 -47.80
CA ILE A 729 3.21 21.32 -48.09
C ILE A 729 2.26 20.22 -48.60
N GLY A 730 2.78 19.20 -49.30
CA GLY A 730 2.00 18.04 -49.72
C GLY A 730 1.41 17.24 -48.55
N GLY A 731 2.10 17.21 -47.40
CA GLY A 731 1.63 16.59 -46.17
C GLY A 731 0.40 17.28 -45.59
N VAL A 732 0.27 18.59 -45.79
CA VAL A 732 -0.91 19.36 -45.37
C VAL A 732 -2.15 18.94 -46.15
N LEU A 733 -2.03 18.86 -47.48
CA LEU A 733 -3.11 18.50 -48.37
C LEU A 733 -3.60 17.07 -48.08
N THR A 734 -2.67 16.13 -48.02
CA THR A 734 -2.97 14.70 -47.82
C THR A 734 -3.36 14.38 -46.37
N GLY A 735 -2.84 15.12 -45.39
CA GLY A 735 -3.14 14.93 -43.97
C GLY A 735 -4.48 15.48 -43.52
N LEU A 736 -4.93 16.60 -44.11
CA LEU A 736 -6.19 17.27 -43.74
C LEU A 736 -7.32 17.08 -44.76
N GLY A 737 -7.01 16.65 -45.99
CA GLY A 737 -8.03 16.47 -47.04
C GLY A 737 -8.58 17.79 -47.58
N ILE A 738 -7.73 18.81 -47.69
CA ILE A 738 -8.10 20.14 -48.22
C ILE A 738 -7.52 20.35 -49.63
N PRO A 739 -8.20 21.14 -50.49
CA PRO A 739 -7.69 21.46 -51.82
C PRO A 739 -6.54 22.47 -51.74
N PRO A 740 -5.57 22.46 -52.68
CA PRO A 740 -4.46 23.41 -52.69
C PRO A 740 -4.87 24.89 -52.62
N GLN A 741 -5.98 25.25 -53.26
CA GLN A 741 -6.52 26.61 -53.29
C GLN A 741 -6.98 27.12 -51.92
N ALA A 742 -7.16 26.25 -50.92
CA ALA A 742 -7.52 26.64 -49.56
C ALA A 742 -6.34 27.24 -48.78
N ILE A 743 -5.10 26.96 -49.19
CA ILE A 743 -3.89 27.43 -48.52
C ILE A 743 -3.60 28.85 -49.01
N ARG A 744 -3.44 29.79 -48.07
CA ARG A 744 -3.19 31.21 -48.38
C ARG A 744 -1.74 31.59 -48.13
N ASN A 745 -1.28 31.37 -46.89
CA ASN A 745 0.03 31.80 -46.44
C ASN A 745 0.82 30.56 -46.00
N ILE A 746 2.09 30.49 -46.40
CA ILE A 746 3.00 29.40 -46.09
C ILE A 746 4.26 30.01 -45.51
N TYR A 747 4.47 29.79 -44.22
CA TYR A 747 5.57 30.41 -43.50
C TYR A 747 6.73 29.43 -43.31
N GLY A 748 7.88 29.74 -43.89
CA GLY A 748 9.10 28.96 -43.70
C GLY A 748 9.77 29.34 -42.39
N VAL A 749 9.78 28.44 -41.40
CA VAL A 749 10.51 28.65 -40.14
C VAL A 749 11.96 28.22 -40.33
N VAL A 750 12.85 29.19 -40.37
CA VAL A 750 14.26 29.02 -40.70
C VAL A 750 15.07 29.46 -39.51
N LYS A 751 16.06 28.68 -39.10
CA LYS A 751 17.00 29.11 -38.07
C LYS A 751 18.10 29.95 -38.71
N ALA A 752 18.62 30.96 -38.01
CA ALA A 752 19.68 31.83 -38.52
C ALA A 752 20.99 31.08 -38.87
N TYR A 753 21.11 29.82 -38.47
CA TYR A 753 22.16 28.87 -38.77
C TYR A 753 21.55 27.46 -38.89
N THR A 754 22.31 26.46 -39.34
CA THR A 754 21.77 25.12 -39.62
C THR A 754 22.10 24.13 -38.51
N THR A 755 21.15 23.26 -38.17
CA THR A 755 21.37 22.18 -37.18
C THR A 755 20.79 20.86 -37.66
N ARG A 756 21.42 19.75 -37.32
CA ARG A 756 20.95 18.41 -37.64
C ARG A 756 21.10 17.44 -36.46
N VAL A 757 20.17 16.49 -36.38
CA VAL A 757 20.21 15.39 -35.41
C VAL A 757 20.28 14.08 -36.19
N GLY A 758 21.18 13.19 -35.79
CA GLY A 758 21.39 11.91 -36.45
C GLY A 758 22.49 11.93 -37.50
N GLU A 759 22.68 10.76 -38.12
CA GLU A 759 23.73 10.48 -39.09
C GLU A 759 23.43 11.06 -40.48
N GLY A 760 24.45 11.09 -41.34
CA GLY A 760 24.36 11.46 -42.76
C GLY A 760 25.10 12.76 -43.14
N PRO A 761 25.07 13.17 -44.42
CA PRO A 761 25.82 14.34 -44.88
C PRO A 761 25.27 15.68 -44.36
N PHE A 762 26.14 16.60 -44.01
CA PHE A 762 25.78 17.95 -43.61
C PHE A 762 26.81 18.94 -44.17
N ALA A 763 26.51 19.55 -45.32
CA ALA A 763 27.48 20.30 -46.11
C ALA A 763 28.08 21.50 -45.36
N THR A 764 27.28 22.20 -44.55
CA THR A 764 27.74 23.39 -43.79
C THR A 764 28.18 23.10 -42.36
N GLU A 765 28.32 21.82 -41.99
CA GLU A 765 28.73 21.43 -40.66
C GLU A 765 30.07 22.04 -40.25
N GLN A 766 30.15 22.53 -39.01
CA GLN A 766 31.36 23.07 -38.43
C GLN A 766 31.87 22.13 -37.34
N LEU A 767 32.91 21.35 -37.65
CA LEU A 767 33.59 20.45 -36.70
C LEU A 767 34.75 21.17 -35.99
N ASN A 768 34.50 22.42 -35.57
CA ASN A 768 35.47 23.32 -34.95
C ASN A 768 34.77 24.20 -33.89
N GLU A 769 35.52 25.15 -33.31
CA GLU A 769 35.03 26.05 -32.25
C GLU A 769 33.76 26.82 -32.64
N VAL A 770 33.55 27.11 -33.93
CA VAL A 770 32.32 27.77 -34.41
C VAL A 770 31.11 26.88 -34.18
N GLY A 771 31.21 25.60 -34.51
CA GLY A 771 30.11 24.65 -34.33
C GLY A 771 29.78 24.42 -32.86
N GLU A 772 30.79 24.34 -32.00
CA GLU A 772 30.61 24.24 -30.54
C GLU A 772 29.96 25.51 -29.98
N LYS A 773 30.42 26.69 -30.41
CA LYS A 773 29.85 27.97 -29.99
C LYS A 773 28.38 28.11 -30.41
N LEU A 774 28.02 27.73 -31.65
CA LEU A 774 26.63 27.70 -32.11
C LEU A 774 25.77 26.71 -31.29
N GLN A 775 26.33 25.54 -30.96
CA GLN A 775 25.66 24.52 -30.17
C GLN A 775 25.34 25.02 -28.75
N ASP A 776 26.32 25.64 -28.09
CA ASP A 776 26.21 26.10 -26.71
C ASP A 776 25.27 27.31 -26.59
N LEU A 777 25.50 28.35 -27.40
CA LEU A 777 24.65 29.56 -27.40
C LEU A 777 23.21 29.24 -27.82
N GLY A 778 23.04 28.33 -28.78
CA GLY A 778 21.73 27.89 -29.25
C GLY A 778 21.00 26.91 -28.33
N ALA A 779 21.65 26.42 -27.27
CA ALA A 779 21.19 25.30 -26.45
C ALA A 779 20.73 24.10 -27.31
N GLU A 780 21.56 23.72 -28.30
CA GLU A 780 21.23 22.69 -29.29
C GLU A 780 21.51 21.27 -28.77
N PHE A 781 20.71 20.88 -27.78
CA PHE A 781 20.74 19.58 -27.13
C PHE A 781 19.35 18.92 -27.18
N GLY A 782 19.32 17.60 -27.30
CA GLY A 782 18.07 16.83 -27.28
C GLY A 782 17.41 16.87 -25.90
N VAL A 783 16.18 17.41 -25.82
CA VAL A 783 15.44 17.56 -24.54
C VAL A 783 15.11 16.24 -23.83
N THR A 784 15.09 15.12 -24.55
CA THR A 784 14.77 13.79 -23.98
C THR A 784 15.99 12.88 -23.93
N THR A 785 16.88 12.97 -24.91
CA THR A 785 18.04 12.08 -25.07
C THR A 785 19.36 12.70 -24.59
N GLY A 786 19.39 14.01 -24.35
CA GLY A 786 20.61 14.77 -24.05
C GLY A 786 21.60 14.87 -25.22
N ARG A 787 21.29 14.30 -26.39
CA ARG A 787 22.24 14.23 -27.52
C ARG A 787 22.53 15.62 -28.08
N LYS A 788 23.82 15.93 -28.24
CA LYS A 788 24.34 17.10 -28.95
C LYS A 788 23.86 17.12 -30.40
N ARG A 789 23.36 18.25 -30.89
CA ARG A 789 23.02 18.43 -32.30
C ARG A 789 24.24 18.92 -33.09
N ARG A 790 24.42 18.40 -34.30
CA ARG A 790 25.42 18.87 -35.26
C ARG A 790 25.04 20.28 -35.69
N CYS A 791 25.99 21.21 -35.68
CA CYS A 791 25.74 22.63 -35.95
C CYS A 791 26.62 23.12 -37.11
N GLY A 792 26.08 24.04 -37.90
CA GLY A 792 26.74 24.56 -39.09
C GLY A 792 26.16 25.90 -39.52
N TRP A 793 26.81 26.53 -40.49
CA TRP A 793 26.37 27.82 -41.03
C TRP A 793 25.02 27.72 -41.75
N LEU A 794 24.37 28.87 -41.96
CA LEU A 794 23.14 28.93 -42.75
C LEU A 794 23.41 28.45 -44.18
N ASP A 795 22.51 27.61 -44.67
CA ASP A 795 22.60 27.02 -46.00
C ASP A 795 21.47 27.51 -46.92
N LEU A 796 21.80 28.43 -47.83
CA LEU A 796 20.83 28.97 -48.78
C LEU A 796 20.58 28.05 -49.97
N VAL A 797 21.45 27.08 -50.24
CA VAL A 797 21.18 26.05 -51.26
C VAL A 797 20.04 25.15 -50.78
N VAL A 798 20.12 24.70 -49.53
CA VAL A 798 19.06 23.95 -48.84
C VAL A 798 17.78 24.77 -48.76
N LEU A 799 17.88 26.03 -48.36
CA LEU A 799 16.69 26.86 -48.17
C LEU A 799 16.00 27.23 -49.48
N LYS A 800 16.76 27.44 -50.56
CA LYS A 800 16.23 27.63 -51.91
C LYS A 800 15.51 26.39 -52.41
N TYR A 801 16.12 25.21 -52.23
CA TYR A 801 15.47 23.93 -52.51
C TYR A 801 14.16 23.78 -51.72
N SER A 802 14.18 24.13 -50.43
CA SER A 802 12.99 24.08 -49.58
C SER A 802 11.88 25.04 -50.00
N THR A 803 12.27 26.20 -50.52
CA THR A 803 11.36 27.20 -51.06
C THR A 803 10.69 26.71 -52.35
N PHE A 804 11.42 26.02 -53.23
CA PHE A 804 10.84 25.45 -54.45
C PHE A 804 9.74 24.42 -54.17
N ILE A 805 9.89 23.62 -53.11
CA ILE A 805 8.91 22.58 -52.78
C ILE A 805 7.71 23.14 -52.02
N ASN A 806 7.94 24.01 -51.04
CA ASN A 806 6.87 24.49 -50.17
C ASN A 806 6.21 25.77 -50.66
N GLY A 807 6.83 26.54 -51.54
CA GLY A 807 6.27 27.81 -52.04
C GLY A 807 6.04 28.83 -50.92
N TYR A 808 7.06 29.10 -50.10
CA TYR A 808 6.92 29.99 -48.96
C TYR A 808 6.47 31.40 -49.38
N THR A 809 5.42 31.90 -48.73
CA THR A 809 4.94 33.27 -48.92
C THR A 809 5.76 34.26 -48.08
N SER A 810 6.24 33.82 -46.92
CA SER A 810 7.12 34.60 -46.05
C SER A 810 7.97 33.69 -45.16
N LEU A 811 9.04 34.22 -44.60
CA LEU A 811 9.93 33.50 -43.69
C LEU A 811 9.82 34.01 -42.25
N ASN A 812 10.04 33.11 -41.31
CA ASN A 812 10.32 33.40 -39.90
C ASN A 812 11.76 32.99 -39.60
N ILE A 813 12.66 33.96 -39.44
CA ILE A 813 14.04 33.71 -39.07
C ILE A 813 14.14 33.63 -37.55
N THR A 814 14.57 32.50 -37.02
CA THR A 814 14.61 32.22 -35.58
C THR A 814 16.03 32.11 -35.06
N LYS A 815 16.22 32.36 -33.77
CA LYS A 815 17.51 32.29 -33.08
C LYS A 815 18.58 33.21 -33.69
N LEU A 816 18.18 34.42 -34.09
CA LEU A 816 19.12 35.40 -34.61
C LEU A 816 20.13 35.83 -33.52
N ASP A 817 19.67 35.89 -32.27
CA ASP A 817 20.43 36.22 -31.06
C ASP A 817 21.64 35.31 -30.83
N VAL A 818 21.60 34.08 -31.33
CA VAL A 818 22.74 33.15 -31.24
C VAL A 818 23.96 33.67 -32.02
N LEU A 819 23.75 34.52 -33.02
CA LEU A 819 24.82 35.09 -33.84
C LEU A 819 25.43 36.38 -33.26
N ASP A 820 24.90 36.89 -32.14
CA ASP A 820 25.28 38.19 -31.57
C ASP A 820 26.79 38.34 -31.37
N THR A 821 27.46 37.30 -30.84
CA THR A 821 28.87 37.36 -30.46
C THR A 821 29.84 36.96 -31.58
N PHE A 822 29.37 36.77 -32.81
CA PHE A 822 30.22 36.42 -33.95
C PHE A 822 30.75 37.69 -34.62
N LYS A 823 32.06 37.73 -34.91
CA LYS A 823 32.67 38.83 -35.68
C LYS A 823 32.36 38.74 -37.16
N GLU A 824 32.33 37.52 -37.68
CA GLU A 824 32.04 37.19 -39.08
C GLU A 824 31.07 36.01 -39.10
N ILE A 825 30.11 36.06 -40.02
CA ILE A 825 29.08 35.04 -40.22
C ILE A 825 29.18 34.56 -41.65
N LYS A 826 29.36 33.25 -41.84
CA LYS A 826 29.39 32.65 -43.19
C LYS A 826 28.03 32.12 -43.58
N VAL A 827 27.68 32.26 -44.85
CA VAL A 827 26.43 31.75 -45.44
C VAL A 827 26.76 31.02 -46.73
N ALA A 828 26.32 29.76 -46.85
CA ALA A 828 26.53 28.97 -48.05
C ALA A 828 25.58 29.41 -49.16
N ILE A 829 26.13 29.72 -50.33
CA ILE A 829 25.38 30.21 -51.51
C ILE A 829 25.40 29.24 -52.68
N SER A 830 26.40 28.36 -52.76
CA SER A 830 26.48 27.36 -53.83
C SER A 830 27.18 26.10 -53.39
N TYR A 831 26.87 25.02 -54.10
CA TYR A 831 27.66 23.80 -54.09
C TYR A 831 28.32 23.58 -55.44
N SER A 832 29.55 23.08 -55.43
CA SER A 832 30.22 22.51 -56.59
C SER A 832 30.62 21.05 -56.31
N TYR A 833 30.61 20.21 -57.34
CA TYR A 833 31.06 18.83 -57.24
C TYR A 833 31.96 18.53 -58.44
N LYS A 834 33.20 18.10 -58.18
CA LYS A 834 34.22 17.86 -59.21
C LYS A 834 34.46 19.09 -60.12
N GLY A 835 34.43 20.29 -59.54
CA GLY A 835 34.64 21.55 -60.27
C GLY A 835 33.42 22.13 -60.99
N GLU A 836 32.29 21.41 -61.04
CA GLU A 836 31.05 21.90 -61.66
C GLU A 836 30.06 22.42 -60.61
N LYS A 837 29.51 23.61 -60.86
CA LYS A 837 28.49 24.23 -59.99
C LYS A 837 27.15 23.50 -60.11
N LEU A 838 26.60 23.07 -58.99
CA LEU A 838 25.29 22.41 -58.94
C LEU A 838 24.16 23.44 -59.05
N SER A 839 23.10 23.10 -59.79
CA SER A 839 21.92 23.95 -59.98
C SER A 839 20.95 23.90 -58.80
N SER A 840 20.98 22.82 -58.02
CA SER A 840 20.08 22.56 -56.88
C SER A 840 20.76 21.63 -55.86
N PHE A 841 20.06 21.37 -54.76
CA PHE A 841 20.45 20.38 -53.75
C PHE A 841 20.49 18.96 -54.38
N PRO A 842 21.58 18.19 -54.21
CA PRO A 842 21.71 16.87 -54.81
C PRO A 842 20.90 15.81 -54.05
N GLU A 843 20.27 14.90 -54.80
CA GLU A 843 19.50 13.75 -54.31
C GLU A 843 20.38 12.62 -53.76
N ASP A 844 21.59 12.46 -54.30
CA ASP A 844 22.55 11.43 -53.88
C ASP A 844 23.40 11.91 -52.68
N LEU A 845 23.32 11.19 -51.56
CA LEU A 845 24.09 11.48 -50.35
C LEU A 845 25.60 11.29 -50.53
N HIS A 846 26.04 10.40 -51.42
CA HIS A 846 27.47 10.25 -51.74
C HIS A 846 28.00 11.46 -52.49
N LYS A 847 27.18 12.08 -53.34
CA LYS A 847 27.48 13.36 -53.98
C LYS A 847 27.45 14.49 -52.96
N LEU A 848 26.40 14.56 -52.12
CA LEU A 848 26.23 15.58 -51.09
C LEU A 848 27.38 15.60 -50.07
N SER A 849 27.92 14.45 -49.68
CA SER A 849 29.06 14.36 -48.74
C SER A 849 30.40 14.85 -49.30
N LYS A 850 30.48 15.11 -50.61
CA LYS A 850 31.69 15.49 -51.32
C LYS A 850 31.56 16.83 -52.04
N VAL A 851 30.52 17.60 -51.74
CA VAL A 851 30.37 18.94 -52.34
C VAL A 851 31.33 19.92 -51.70
N ASP A 852 31.92 20.76 -52.54
CA ASP A 852 32.64 21.95 -52.10
C ASP A 852 31.60 23.08 -51.91
N VAL A 853 31.59 23.66 -50.72
CA VAL A 853 30.62 24.72 -50.36
C VAL A 853 31.24 26.10 -50.57
N GLU A 854 30.59 26.91 -51.38
CA GLU A 854 30.94 28.32 -51.59
C GLU A 854 30.23 29.18 -50.53
N TYR A 855 31.01 29.92 -49.74
CA TYR A 855 30.50 30.79 -48.67
C TYR A 855 30.67 32.27 -49.01
N VAL A 856 29.68 33.07 -48.66
CA VAL A 856 29.81 34.52 -48.48
C VAL A 856 30.04 34.82 -47.01
N THR A 857 30.98 35.71 -46.71
CA THR A 857 31.26 36.16 -45.34
C THR A 857 30.64 37.53 -45.11
N LEU A 858 29.77 37.63 -44.11
CA LEU A 858 29.09 38.85 -43.71
C LEU A 858 29.62 39.32 -42.35
N PRO A 859 29.70 40.64 -42.10
CA PRO A 859 30.10 41.15 -40.80
C PRO A 859 29.03 40.84 -39.74
N GLY A 860 29.44 40.37 -38.57
CA GLY A 860 28.56 40.26 -37.41
C GLY A 860 28.32 41.60 -36.73
N TRP A 861 27.50 41.61 -35.68
CA TRP A 861 27.09 42.86 -35.00
C TRP A 861 27.66 43.02 -33.58
N ASN A 862 28.11 41.96 -32.90
CA ASN A 862 28.73 42.02 -31.57
C ASN A 862 27.91 42.83 -30.54
N GLU A 863 26.59 42.70 -30.59
CA GLU A 863 25.61 43.41 -29.77
C GLU A 863 24.49 42.45 -29.36
N ASP A 864 24.02 42.53 -28.10
CA ASP A 864 22.94 41.70 -27.57
C ASP A 864 21.57 42.20 -28.04
N ILE A 865 20.89 41.42 -28.88
CA ILE A 865 19.59 41.78 -29.46
C ILE A 865 18.39 41.23 -28.68
N THR A 866 18.61 40.49 -27.58
CA THR A 866 17.54 39.78 -26.86
C THR A 866 16.49 40.69 -26.21
N LYS A 867 16.85 41.95 -25.96
CA LYS A 867 15.96 42.98 -25.39
C LYS A 867 15.22 43.81 -26.43
N ILE A 868 15.57 43.69 -27.70
CA ILE A 868 14.93 44.43 -28.79
C ILE A 868 13.49 43.95 -28.96
N ARG A 869 12.59 44.90 -29.23
CA ARG A 869 11.16 44.65 -29.41
C ARG A 869 10.58 45.14 -30.73
N ASN A 870 11.32 45.99 -31.47
CA ASN A 870 10.94 46.41 -32.82
C ASN A 870 12.04 46.03 -33.83
N TYR A 871 11.64 45.71 -35.06
CA TYR A 871 12.58 45.41 -36.14
C TYR A 871 13.54 46.57 -36.43
N GLU A 872 13.07 47.81 -36.32
CA GLU A 872 13.88 48.98 -36.66
C GLU A 872 15.04 49.23 -35.71
N ASP A 873 14.97 48.68 -34.49
CA ASP A 873 16.01 48.83 -33.49
C ASP A 873 17.14 47.78 -33.67
N LEU A 874 17.00 46.84 -34.62
CA LEU A 874 18.04 45.84 -34.90
C LEU A 874 19.34 46.52 -35.41
N PRO A 875 20.52 46.00 -35.03
CA PRO A 875 21.79 46.47 -35.57
C PRO A 875 21.83 46.38 -37.10
N GLU A 876 22.49 47.35 -37.74
CA GLU A 876 22.53 47.45 -39.20
C GLU A 876 23.08 46.18 -39.87
N ASN A 877 24.08 45.54 -39.28
CA ASN A 877 24.63 44.29 -39.80
C ASN A 877 23.64 43.11 -39.67
N ALA A 878 22.80 43.10 -38.63
CA ALA A 878 21.73 42.11 -38.50
C ALA A 878 20.65 42.34 -39.57
N LYS A 879 20.26 43.60 -39.83
CA LYS A 879 19.34 43.94 -40.94
C LYS A 879 19.91 43.53 -42.30
N LYS A 880 21.20 43.76 -42.54
CA LYS A 880 21.90 43.30 -43.77
C LYS A 880 21.94 41.78 -43.90
N TYR A 881 22.14 41.05 -42.80
CA TYR A 881 22.08 39.59 -42.79
C TYR A 881 20.70 39.08 -43.24
N LEU A 882 19.63 39.65 -42.67
CA LEU A 882 18.26 39.30 -43.04
C LEU A 882 17.94 39.68 -44.49
N LYS A 883 18.34 40.87 -44.91
CA LYS A 883 18.17 41.34 -46.30
C LYS A 883 18.90 40.44 -47.30
N PHE A 884 20.11 39.96 -46.96
CA PHE A 884 20.86 39.04 -47.81
C PHE A 884 20.10 37.72 -48.05
N ILE A 885 19.43 37.20 -47.02
CA ILE A 885 18.58 36.00 -47.13
C ILE A 885 17.37 36.27 -48.04
N GLU A 886 16.68 37.41 -47.85
CA GLU A 886 15.54 37.82 -48.67
C GLU A 886 15.93 37.97 -50.14
N ASP A 887 17.00 38.71 -50.41
CA ASP A 887 17.47 39.01 -51.76
C ASP A 887 17.90 37.72 -52.49
N TYR A 888 18.49 36.75 -51.79
CA TYR A 888 18.91 35.48 -52.38
C TYR A 888 17.72 34.55 -52.72
N LEU A 889 16.72 34.48 -51.84
CA LEU A 889 15.58 33.56 -51.99
C LEU A 889 14.41 34.18 -52.76
N ASN A 890 14.37 35.51 -52.86
CA ASN A 890 13.24 36.27 -53.33
C ASN A 890 11.95 35.96 -52.54
N VAL A 891 12.07 35.82 -51.22
CA VAL A 891 10.97 35.60 -50.28
C VAL A 891 11.12 36.56 -49.10
N PRO A 892 10.08 37.34 -48.73
CA PRO A 892 10.20 38.29 -47.63
C PRO A 892 10.27 37.60 -46.26
N ILE A 893 11.01 38.19 -45.34
CA ILE A 893 11.03 37.80 -43.92
C ILE A 893 9.97 38.61 -43.19
N GLN A 894 9.00 37.95 -42.57
CA GLN A 894 7.95 38.61 -41.78
C GLN A 894 8.27 38.61 -40.28
N TRP A 895 8.93 37.56 -39.79
CA TRP A 895 9.23 37.43 -38.37
C TRP A 895 10.71 37.17 -38.11
N VAL A 896 11.21 37.74 -37.01
CA VAL A 896 12.58 37.59 -36.56
C VAL A 896 12.60 37.28 -35.06
N GLY A 897 13.03 36.07 -34.71
CA GLY A 897 13.19 35.63 -33.33
C GLY A 897 14.55 36.05 -32.76
N THR A 898 14.52 36.81 -31.68
CA THR A 898 15.69 37.32 -30.94
C THR A 898 15.81 36.68 -29.55
N GLY A 899 15.05 35.64 -29.26
CA GLY A 899 15.16 34.89 -28.02
C GLY A 899 14.08 33.81 -27.88
N PRO A 900 14.09 33.05 -26.77
CA PRO A 900 13.16 31.95 -26.54
C PRO A 900 11.78 32.40 -26.01
N GLY A 901 11.65 33.64 -25.53
CA GLY A 901 10.39 34.18 -24.99
C GLY A 901 9.35 34.44 -26.07
N ARG A 902 8.05 34.42 -25.70
CA ARG A 902 6.95 34.66 -26.65
C ARG A 902 7.00 36.07 -27.24
N GLU A 903 7.43 37.03 -26.42
CA GLU A 903 7.61 38.44 -26.73
C GLU A 903 8.93 38.75 -27.47
N SER A 904 9.80 37.75 -27.67
CA SER A 904 11.09 37.87 -28.38
C SER A 904 10.96 37.55 -29.87
N MET A 905 9.81 37.89 -30.47
CA MET A 905 9.50 37.68 -31.87
C MET A 905 9.12 39.01 -32.50
N LEU A 906 10.04 39.57 -33.29
CA LEU A 906 9.85 40.84 -33.99
C LEU A 906 9.01 40.62 -35.23
N GLU A 907 8.10 41.54 -35.51
CA GLU A 907 7.34 41.58 -36.76
C GLU A 907 7.92 42.67 -37.67
N LYS A 908 8.21 42.30 -38.93
CA LYS A 908 8.63 43.21 -39.99
C LYS A 908 7.46 43.40 -40.94
N SER A 909 7.08 44.64 -41.19
CA SER A 909 6.04 44.96 -42.19
C SER A 909 6.52 44.55 -43.58
N ILE A 910 5.70 43.75 -44.27
CA ILE A 910 5.90 43.38 -45.67
C ILE A 910 4.97 44.28 -46.49
N ASN A 911 5.55 45.04 -47.42
CA ASN A 911 4.80 45.86 -48.37
C ASN A 911 4.31 45.02 -49.56
#